data_AF-A0A2J6T2Y3-F1
#
_entry.id   AF-A0A2J6T2Y3-F1
#
_cell.length_a   1.000
_cell.length_b   1.000
_cell.length_c   1.000
_cell.angle_alpha   90.00
_cell.angle_beta   90.00
_cell.angle_gamma   90.00
#
_symmetry.space_group_name_H-M   'P 1'
#
loop_
_entity.id
_entity.type
_entity.pdbx_description
1 polymer ?
#
loop_
_entity_poly.entity_id
_entity_poly.type
_entity_poly.pdbx_seq_one_letter_code
_entity_poly.pdbx_strand_id
1 'polypeptide(L)'
;MVQFEEWDKGVFASEIAKNNIYPQDLSKSDDENNIPVPSPAPLAKGTYHGSKKAATEMYHRIQQRFASYFDLTNFASTVPQPLKFEEKKKLFTFQVPGSDNYPPHLALVPTTAESAISFLEIFNFMRLLGTGVLLFQMIPDKILEFINDNPIATTMAGMEARNQQIRLADVNIGTEANIGDRTDWYTDAVFAQQQFTGPNPTTITKASPDWVERFKTQARDQQKQALLDLLDAVNSDSLYLQDYSFFRDAVEAKPEDILCSDDGTRFACASVCLFHLNPDGRLHPLAIVLDYRGTMEKSVVAFNQRLQPSDSSHVEGTDWSWRYAKMCVQVSDWNLHELTVHLTETHLVEEAVIVATHRTLPIDHIVYRLLAPHWLKTLPLNAAARSALIPSFFVNINGMTSSQTYAFIKDAYNKFDWKARYIPNDLQTRGFPESELGSKKFHNYAYGRNMSALWQKLCVFVSSVIARHYTTNADVERDQDLQNFCNEMRIPLGGAMDKFPQINTIEEVIDMVVMCIHIASPQHTAVNYLQDYYQAFVPNKPSCLCTPLPQTIERLNAYTEEDLVQALPVKHPRVWLMASHLPYLLSYQVDQKQTLLNYAVSLQNLAENTPGDPLYDAGKQLVNDLMSLKAEFQRNKAEMDDQLVPYNVMDPDATAVSILL
;
A
#
# COMPACT_ATOMS: atom_id res chain seq x y z
N MET A 1 -39.22 -0.72 -3.26
CA MET A 1 -38.59 -1.80 -2.48
C MET A 1 -37.69 -1.13 -1.45
N VAL A 2 -37.68 -1.60 -0.20
CA VAL A 2 -36.76 -1.08 0.84
C VAL A 2 -35.36 -1.60 0.51
N GLN A 3 -34.38 -0.71 0.48
CA GLN A 3 -33.00 -1.02 0.11
C GLN A 3 -32.25 -1.64 1.28
N PHE A 4 -31.52 -2.71 1.01
CA PHE A 4 -30.62 -3.32 1.99
C PHE A 4 -29.29 -2.58 1.92
N GLU A 5 -29.04 -1.58 2.76
CA GLU A 5 -27.81 -0.78 2.72
C GLU A 5 -26.68 -1.47 3.48
N GLU A 6 -26.92 -1.76 4.76
CA GLU A 6 -25.99 -2.43 5.66
C GLU A 6 -26.67 -3.56 6.43
N TRP A 7 -25.87 -4.47 6.97
CA TRP A 7 -26.38 -5.49 7.88
C TRP A 7 -26.80 -4.86 9.21
N ASP A 8 -28.03 -5.12 9.65
CA ASP A 8 -28.36 -4.92 11.07
C ASP A 8 -27.40 -5.78 11.91
N LYS A 9 -26.70 -5.15 12.85
CA LYS A 9 -25.63 -5.78 13.61
C LYS A 9 -26.14 -6.95 14.48
N GLY A 10 -27.37 -6.90 14.96
CA GLY A 10 -27.99 -7.97 15.76
C GLY A 10 -28.41 -9.15 14.88
N VAL A 11 -28.98 -8.87 13.70
CA VAL A 11 -29.34 -9.88 12.71
C VAL A 11 -28.09 -10.59 12.18
N PHE A 12 -27.04 -9.85 11.84
CA PHE A 12 -25.76 -10.42 11.38
C PHE A 12 -25.17 -11.35 12.44
N ALA A 13 -25.11 -10.91 13.69
CA ALA A 13 -24.63 -11.72 14.81
C ALA A 13 -25.44 -13.03 14.97
N SER A 14 -26.76 -12.93 14.81
CA SER A 14 -27.65 -14.10 14.88
C SER A 14 -27.41 -15.07 13.72
N GLU A 15 -27.17 -14.57 12.50
CA GLU A 15 -26.96 -15.41 11.32
C GLU A 15 -25.57 -16.08 11.32
N ILE A 16 -24.49 -15.37 11.71
CA ILE A 16 -23.17 -16.02 11.85
C ILE A 16 -23.22 -17.11 12.94
N ALA A 17 -23.95 -16.87 14.03
CA ALA A 17 -24.13 -17.84 15.10
C ALA A 17 -24.88 -19.10 14.62
N LYS A 18 -25.97 -18.90 13.89
CA LYS A 18 -26.76 -19.98 13.28
C LYS A 18 -25.97 -20.81 12.27
N ASN A 19 -25.03 -20.20 11.55
CA ASN A 19 -24.14 -20.88 10.60
C ASN A 19 -22.87 -21.46 11.25
N ASN A 20 -22.78 -21.47 12.59
CA ASN A 20 -21.63 -21.94 13.35
C ASN A 20 -20.30 -21.23 13.02
N ILE A 21 -20.39 -19.94 12.67
CA ILE A 21 -19.23 -19.11 12.36
C ILE A 21 -18.80 -18.43 13.66
N TYR A 22 -17.87 -19.09 14.34
CA TYR A 22 -17.32 -18.66 15.63
C TYR A 22 -15.79 -18.75 15.62
N PRO A 23 -15.11 -17.92 16.43
CA PRO A 23 -13.68 -18.09 16.66
C PRO A 23 -13.42 -19.49 17.19
N GLN A 24 -12.49 -20.21 16.57
CA GLN A 24 -12.17 -21.57 16.99
C GLN A 24 -11.40 -21.59 18.33
N ASP A 25 -11.58 -22.67 19.10
CA ASP A 25 -10.85 -22.89 20.34
C ASP A 25 -9.43 -23.40 20.03
N LEU A 26 -8.52 -22.47 19.78
CA LEU A 26 -7.13 -22.78 19.44
C LEU A 26 -6.29 -23.21 20.65
N SER A 27 -6.84 -23.25 21.87
CA SER A 27 -6.10 -23.64 23.09
C SER A 27 -5.91 -25.15 23.27
N LYS A 28 -6.29 -25.97 22.28
CA LYS A 28 -6.20 -27.43 22.31
C LYS A 28 -5.26 -28.00 21.23
N SER A 29 -4.51 -27.16 20.52
CA SER A 29 -3.54 -27.67 19.54
C SER A 29 -2.30 -28.23 20.26
N ASP A 30 -1.91 -29.45 19.92
CA ASP A 30 -0.77 -30.17 20.54
C ASP A 30 0.62 -29.62 20.14
N ASP A 31 0.69 -28.57 19.32
CA ASP A 31 1.93 -27.98 18.82
C ASP A 31 2.03 -26.49 19.20
N GLU A 32 2.76 -26.19 20.28
CA GLU A 32 2.97 -24.82 20.79
C GLU A 32 3.74 -23.93 19.80
N ASN A 33 4.43 -24.52 18.81
CA ASN A 33 5.24 -23.80 17.83
C ASN A 33 4.55 -23.62 16.47
N ASN A 34 3.43 -24.31 16.23
CA ASN A 34 2.73 -24.24 14.95
C ASN A 34 1.26 -24.61 15.15
N ILE A 35 0.48 -23.69 15.71
CA ILE A 35 -0.95 -23.87 15.93
C ILE A 35 -1.62 -23.93 14.56
N PRO A 36 -2.04 -25.11 14.05
CA PRO A 36 -2.67 -25.19 12.75
C PRO A 36 -4.02 -24.52 12.91
N VAL A 37 -4.16 -23.31 12.38
CA VAL A 37 -5.47 -22.66 12.33
C VAL A 37 -6.27 -23.46 11.30
N PRO A 38 -7.27 -24.25 11.71
CA PRO A 38 -8.06 -25.01 10.75
C PRO A 38 -8.71 -23.99 9.83
N SER A 39 -8.70 -24.23 8.52
CA SER A 39 -9.37 -23.36 7.56
C SER A 39 -10.85 -23.78 7.54
N PRO A 40 -11.74 -23.13 8.33
CA PRO A 40 -13.13 -23.54 8.34
C PRO A 40 -13.73 -23.35 6.95
N ALA A 41 -14.63 -24.24 6.57
CA ALA A 41 -15.30 -24.14 5.30
C ALA A 41 -15.99 -22.76 5.18
N PRO A 42 -15.87 -22.10 4.02
CA PRO A 42 -16.60 -20.88 3.76
C PRO A 42 -18.11 -21.15 3.70
N LEU A 43 -18.91 -20.08 3.73
CA LEU A 43 -20.33 -20.19 3.44
C LEU A 43 -20.56 -20.90 2.10
N ALA A 44 -21.54 -21.80 2.01
CA ALA A 44 -21.78 -22.56 0.79
C ALA A 44 -22.22 -21.67 -0.39
N LYS A 45 -23.02 -20.63 -0.12
CA LYS A 45 -23.52 -19.69 -1.12
C LYS A 45 -23.84 -18.32 -0.52
N GLY A 46 -23.74 -17.27 -1.33
CA GLY A 46 -24.17 -15.91 -0.99
C GLY A 46 -24.23 -15.05 -2.25
N THR A 47 -24.93 -13.91 -2.22
CA THR A 47 -24.96 -12.98 -3.36
C THR A 47 -23.70 -12.11 -3.38
N TYR A 48 -23.27 -11.64 -4.55
CA TYR A 48 -22.08 -10.80 -4.69
C TYR A 48 -22.08 -9.59 -3.74
N HIS A 49 -23.17 -8.82 -3.72
CA HIS A 49 -23.28 -7.65 -2.85
C HIS A 49 -23.50 -8.02 -1.38
N GLY A 50 -24.25 -9.08 -1.10
CA GLY A 50 -24.46 -9.57 0.28
C GLY A 50 -23.16 -10.03 0.93
N SER A 51 -22.29 -10.69 0.16
CA SER A 51 -20.97 -11.14 0.58
C SER A 51 -19.98 -10.00 0.78
N LYS A 52 -19.98 -8.96 -0.07
CA LYS A 52 -19.23 -7.72 0.20
C LYS A 52 -19.65 -7.09 1.55
N LYS A 53 -20.96 -6.92 1.76
CA LYS A 53 -21.49 -6.38 3.02
C LYS A 53 -21.16 -7.24 4.23
N ALA A 54 -21.22 -8.57 4.09
CA ALA A 54 -20.85 -9.51 5.14
C ALA A 54 -19.35 -9.45 5.47
N ALA A 55 -18.48 -9.36 4.46
CA ALA A 55 -17.04 -9.21 4.64
C ALA A 55 -16.69 -7.89 5.33
N THR A 56 -17.33 -6.77 4.93
CA THR A 56 -17.17 -5.47 5.59
C THR A 56 -17.56 -5.53 7.06
N GLU A 57 -18.75 -6.02 7.37
CA GLU A 57 -19.24 -6.11 8.76
C GLU A 57 -18.40 -7.07 9.60
N MET A 58 -17.95 -8.20 9.04
CA MET A 58 -17.05 -9.11 9.74
C MET A 58 -15.69 -8.48 10.01
N TYR A 59 -15.09 -7.81 9.03
CA TYR A 59 -13.80 -7.16 9.22
C TYR A 59 -13.88 -6.03 10.25
N HIS A 60 -14.95 -5.23 10.23
CA HIS A 60 -15.22 -4.22 11.26
C HIS A 60 -15.27 -4.83 12.67
N ARG A 61 -15.94 -5.97 12.84
CA ARG A 61 -15.98 -6.70 14.14
C ARG A 61 -14.61 -7.21 14.56
N ILE A 62 -13.80 -7.69 13.62
CA ILE A 62 -12.43 -8.12 13.88
C ILE A 62 -11.61 -6.91 14.37
N GLN A 63 -11.63 -5.80 13.65
CA GLN A 63 -10.95 -4.56 14.05
C GLN A 63 -11.38 -4.08 15.43
N GLN A 64 -12.70 -4.06 15.72
CA GLN A 64 -13.23 -3.69 17.04
C GLN A 64 -12.76 -4.61 18.17
N ARG A 65 -12.61 -5.91 17.88
CA ARG A 65 -12.12 -6.88 18.86
C ARG A 65 -10.64 -6.67 19.16
N PHE A 66 -9.82 -6.43 18.13
CA PHE A 66 -8.42 -6.05 18.33
C PHE A 66 -8.29 -4.72 19.06
N ALA A 67 -9.05 -3.69 18.69
CA ALA A 67 -9.06 -2.41 19.40
C ALA A 67 -9.42 -2.58 20.89
N SER A 68 -10.48 -3.33 21.21
CA SER A 68 -10.86 -3.65 22.59
C SER A 68 -9.77 -4.41 23.34
N TYR A 69 -9.09 -5.36 22.69
CA TYR A 69 -7.98 -6.10 23.29
C TYR A 69 -6.81 -5.17 23.63
N PHE A 70 -6.41 -4.33 22.68
CA PHE A 70 -5.33 -3.35 22.85
C PHE A 70 -5.64 -2.30 23.91
N ASP A 71 -6.92 -1.93 24.07
CA ASP A 71 -7.39 -1.04 25.12
C ASP A 71 -7.23 -1.69 26.51
N LEU A 72 -7.74 -2.92 26.67
CA LEU A 72 -7.70 -3.68 27.93
C LEU A 72 -6.28 -4.10 28.35
N THR A 73 -5.39 -4.32 27.39
CA THR A 73 -3.99 -4.71 27.62
C THR A 73 -3.03 -3.52 27.71
N ASN A 74 -3.54 -2.29 27.57
CA ASN A 74 -2.78 -1.04 27.60
C ASN A 74 -1.75 -0.84 26.48
N PHE A 75 -1.81 -1.63 25.40
CA PHE A 75 -1.01 -1.38 24.19
C PHE A 75 -1.46 -0.11 23.46
N ALA A 76 -2.76 0.18 23.47
CA ALA A 76 -3.33 1.41 22.93
C ALA A 76 -4.58 1.81 23.72
N SER A 77 -4.38 2.23 24.98
CA SER A 77 -5.50 2.57 25.86
C SER A 77 -6.17 3.88 25.44
N THR A 78 -7.50 3.83 25.36
CA THR A 78 -8.38 4.98 25.06
C THR A 78 -8.34 6.01 26.17
N VAL A 79 -8.15 5.57 27.41
CA VAL A 79 -7.96 6.43 28.58
C VAL A 79 -6.53 6.28 29.08
N PRO A 80 -5.71 7.35 29.09
CA PRO A 80 -4.31 7.26 29.49
C PRO A 80 -4.12 6.56 30.83
N GLN A 81 -3.29 5.51 30.84
CA GLN A 81 -2.90 4.81 32.07
C GLN A 81 -1.50 5.26 32.51
N PRO A 82 -1.25 5.42 33.82
CA PRO A 82 0.04 5.87 34.35
C PRO A 82 1.05 4.71 34.40
N LEU A 83 1.34 4.10 33.24
CA LEU A 83 2.36 3.06 33.13
C LEU A 83 3.76 3.68 33.28
N LYS A 84 4.55 3.14 34.22
CA LYS A 84 5.96 3.49 34.36
C LYS A 84 6.73 3.01 33.11
N PHE A 85 7.84 3.69 32.81
CA PHE A 85 8.65 3.35 31.65
C PHE A 85 9.13 1.89 31.65
N GLU A 86 9.57 1.37 32.81
CA GLU A 86 9.96 -0.05 32.96
C GLU A 86 8.79 -1.03 32.73
N GLU A 87 7.55 -0.63 33.05
CA GLU A 87 6.37 -1.44 32.77
C GLU A 87 6.04 -1.43 31.27
N LYS A 88 6.16 -0.27 30.61
CA LYS A 88 6.03 -0.16 29.16
C LYS A 88 7.05 -1.04 28.43
N LYS A 89 8.32 -1.06 28.88
CA LYS A 89 9.38 -1.88 28.26
C LYS A 89 9.10 -3.39 28.34
N LYS A 90 8.42 -3.84 29.41
CA LYS A 90 7.98 -5.24 29.56
C LYS A 90 6.73 -5.55 28.77
N LEU A 91 5.84 -4.58 28.61
CA LEU A 91 4.61 -4.72 27.85
C LEU A 91 4.91 -4.77 26.35
N PHE A 92 5.61 -3.77 25.83
CA PHE A 92 5.97 -3.67 24.41
C PHE A 92 7.21 -4.52 24.17
N THR A 93 7.03 -5.73 23.64
CA THR A 93 8.12 -6.60 23.20
C THR A 93 7.94 -6.95 21.74
N PHE A 94 9.03 -7.14 21.00
CA PHE A 94 8.94 -7.71 19.66
C PHE A 94 8.55 -9.19 19.72
N GLN A 95 7.84 -9.67 18.70
CA GLN A 95 7.57 -11.08 18.54
C GLN A 95 8.87 -11.91 18.46
N VAL A 96 8.81 -13.20 18.80
CA VAL A 96 9.98 -14.07 18.70
C VAL A 96 10.36 -14.20 17.22
N PRO A 97 11.61 -13.96 16.81
CA PRO A 97 11.98 -14.11 15.41
C PRO A 97 11.62 -15.51 14.87
N GLY A 98 10.84 -15.52 13.79
CA GLY A 98 10.37 -16.76 13.15
C GLY A 98 9.16 -17.41 13.82
N SER A 99 8.52 -16.80 14.83
CA SER A 99 7.26 -17.32 15.38
C SER A 99 6.08 -17.21 14.41
N ASP A 100 6.17 -16.33 13.42
CA ASP A 100 5.22 -16.27 12.32
C ASP A 100 5.87 -15.85 10.99
N ASN A 101 5.03 -15.61 9.98
CA ASN A 101 5.47 -15.28 8.63
C ASN A 101 5.69 -13.78 8.38
N TYR A 102 5.69 -12.93 9.41
CA TYR A 102 5.85 -11.48 9.28
C TYR A 102 7.24 -11.00 9.73
N PRO A 103 7.65 -9.79 9.30
CA PRO A 103 8.75 -9.06 9.92
C PRO A 103 8.52 -8.81 11.42
N PRO A 104 9.54 -8.33 12.16
CA PRO A 104 9.37 -7.96 13.57
C PRO A 104 8.22 -6.99 13.78
N HIS A 105 7.37 -7.30 14.75
CA HIS A 105 6.20 -6.51 15.12
C HIS A 105 5.89 -6.70 16.61
N LEU A 106 4.85 -6.03 17.11
CA LEU A 106 4.47 -6.17 18.52
C LEU A 106 4.05 -7.60 18.86
N ALA A 107 4.65 -8.19 19.90
CA ALA A 107 4.19 -9.42 20.51
C ALA A 107 2.94 -9.13 21.34
N LEU A 108 1.82 -9.76 20.97
CA LEU A 108 0.56 -9.58 21.68
C LEU A 108 0.51 -10.38 22.98
N VAL A 109 1.34 -11.43 23.10
CA VAL A 109 1.57 -12.16 24.34
C VAL A 109 3.02 -11.90 24.77
N PRO A 110 3.26 -11.24 25.92
CA PRO A 110 4.61 -10.95 26.39
C PRO A 110 5.43 -12.24 26.55
N THR A 111 6.64 -12.30 25.99
CA THR A 111 7.47 -13.51 25.96
C THR A 111 8.41 -13.66 27.16
N THR A 112 8.38 -12.71 28.11
CA THR A 112 9.34 -12.71 29.22
C THR A 112 9.01 -13.79 30.25
N ALA A 113 9.93 -14.74 30.38
CA ALA A 113 9.89 -15.91 31.29
C ALA A 113 9.73 -15.60 32.79
N GLU A 114 9.67 -14.33 33.21
CA GLU A 114 9.55 -13.91 34.62
C GLU A 114 8.14 -13.46 35.03
N SER A 115 7.24 -13.20 34.07
CA SER A 115 5.82 -13.04 34.37
C SER A 115 5.14 -14.38 34.14
N ALA A 116 4.57 -14.97 35.19
CA ALA A 116 3.60 -16.05 35.03
C ALA A 116 2.42 -15.49 34.20
N ILE A 117 2.51 -15.61 32.88
CA ILE A 117 1.41 -15.24 31.98
C ILE A 117 0.25 -16.14 32.38
N SER A 118 -0.88 -15.54 32.72
CA SER A 118 -2.02 -16.34 33.15
C SER A 118 -2.51 -17.17 31.96
N PHE A 119 -2.88 -18.42 32.23
CA PHE A 119 -3.55 -19.26 31.24
C PHE A 119 -4.76 -18.55 30.59
N LEU A 120 -5.43 -17.68 31.35
CA LEU A 120 -6.54 -16.87 30.86
C LEU A 120 -6.14 -15.83 29.80
N GLU A 121 -4.98 -15.19 29.93
CA GLU A 121 -4.45 -14.23 28.95
C GLU A 121 -4.08 -14.93 27.65
N ILE A 122 -3.37 -16.07 27.73
CA ILE A 122 -3.06 -16.91 26.56
C ILE A 122 -4.35 -17.37 25.91
N PHE A 123 -5.32 -17.85 26.69
CA PHE A 123 -6.61 -18.31 26.20
C PHE A 123 -7.41 -17.19 25.49
N ASN A 124 -7.44 -15.99 26.05
CA ASN A 124 -8.11 -14.84 25.44
C ASN A 124 -7.43 -14.42 24.13
N PHE A 125 -6.10 -14.47 24.08
CA PHE A 125 -5.32 -14.21 22.88
C PHE A 125 -5.57 -15.27 21.79
N MET A 126 -5.55 -16.56 22.13
CA MET A 126 -5.85 -17.64 21.19
C MET A 126 -7.25 -17.51 20.60
N ARG A 127 -8.23 -17.11 21.41
CA ARG A 127 -9.58 -16.78 20.94
C ARG A 127 -9.62 -15.54 20.04
N LEU A 128 -8.75 -14.56 20.26
CA LEU A 128 -8.60 -13.37 19.41
C LEU A 128 -8.03 -13.77 18.04
N LEU A 129 -6.95 -14.56 17.99
CA LEU A 129 -6.40 -15.09 16.75
C LEU A 129 -7.40 -15.96 15.98
N GLY A 130 -8.22 -16.73 16.68
CA GLY A 130 -9.31 -17.49 16.07
C GLY A 130 -10.33 -16.64 15.30
N THR A 131 -10.31 -15.31 15.42
CA THR A 131 -11.13 -14.42 14.58
C THR A 131 -10.60 -14.21 13.16
N GLY A 132 -9.31 -14.44 12.93
CA GLY A 132 -8.66 -14.21 11.65
C GLY A 132 -9.31 -14.95 10.48
N VAL A 133 -9.75 -16.19 10.72
CA VAL A 133 -10.40 -17.04 9.71
C VAL A 133 -11.84 -16.65 9.41
N LEU A 134 -12.49 -15.86 10.26
CA LEU A 134 -13.91 -15.55 10.10
C LEU A 134 -14.16 -14.68 8.86
N LEU A 135 -13.20 -13.83 8.51
CA LEU A 135 -13.27 -13.01 7.31
C LEU A 135 -13.33 -13.87 6.05
N PHE A 136 -12.46 -14.88 5.93
CA PHE A 136 -12.46 -15.81 4.80
C PHE A 136 -13.81 -16.54 4.67
N GLN A 137 -14.44 -16.91 5.78
CA GLN A 137 -15.74 -17.60 5.74
C GLN A 137 -16.87 -16.75 5.15
N MET A 138 -16.75 -15.42 5.20
CA MET A 138 -17.73 -14.50 4.60
C MET A 138 -17.69 -14.50 3.07
N ILE A 139 -16.63 -15.07 2.46
CA ILE A 139 -16.50 -15.23 1.02
C ILE A 139 -16.99 -16.63 0.64
N PRO A 140 -18.22 -16.78 0.10
CA PRO A 140 -18.83 -18.08 -0.13
C PRO A 140 -18.20 -18.84 -1.29
N ASP A 141 -18.34 -20.16 -1.30
CA ASP A 141 -17.91 -21.01 -2.43
C ASP A 141 -18.66 -20.68 -3.71
N LYS A 142 -19.98 -20.48 -3.60
CA LYS A 142 -20.82 -20.07 -4.73
C LYS A 142 -21.29 -18.63 -4.58
N ILE A 143 -20.77 -17.75 -5.42
CA ILE A 143 -21.27 -16.38 -5.56
C ILE A 143 -22.46 -16.38 -6.51
N LEU A 144 -23.62 -15.96 -6.00
CA LEU A 144 -24.83 -15.70 -6.77
C LEU A 144 -24.84 -14.25 -7.23
N GLU A 145 -25.58 -13.94 -8.30
CA GLU A 145 -25.69 -12.58 -8.84
C GLU A 145 -24.32 -11.98 -9.15
N PHE A 146 -23.38 -12.82 -9.58
CA PHE A 146 -22.04 -12.37 -9.90
C PHE A 146 -22.09 -11.40 -11.07
N ILE A 147 -21.34 -10.29 -10.96
CA ILE A 147 -21.50 -9.17 -11.88
C ILE A 147 -21.19 -9.54 -13.34
N ASN A 148 -20.27 -10.50 -13.55
CA ASN A 148 -19.86 -10.97 -14.87
C ASN A 148 -20.71 -12.13 -15.41
N ASP A 149 -21.67 -12.66 -14.64
CA ASP A 149 -22.69 -13.57 -15.18
C ASP A 149 -23.72 -12.80 -16.04
N ASN A 150 -23.71 -11.46 -15.98
CA ASN A 150 -24.55 -10.63 -16.83
C ASN A 150 -24.12 -10.76 -18.31
N PRO A 151 -25.03 -11.04 -19.25
CA PRO A 151 -24.69 -11.22 -20.67
C PRO A 151 -23.92 -10.06 -21.30
N ILE A 152 -24.10 -8.82 -20.80
CA ILE A 152 -23.38 -7.67 -21.31
C ILE A 152 -21.90 -7.71 -20.92
N ALA A 153 -21.53 -8.28 -19.78
CA ALA A 153 -20.19 -8.26 -19.20
C ALA A 153 -19.23 -9.31 -19.79
N THR A 154 -19.43 -9.67 -21.05
CA THR A 154 -18.63 -10.67 -21.80
C THR A 154 -17.50 -10.05 -22.62
N THR A 155 -17.49 -8.71 -22.73
CA THR A 155 -16.49 -7.89 -23.43
C THR A 155 -15.95 -6.82 -22.48
N MET A 156 -14.84 -6.15 -22.82
CA MET A 156 -14.29 -5.05 -22.02
C MET A 156 -15.30 -3.89 -21.92
N ALA A 157 -15.85 -3.45 -23.05
CA ALA A 157 -16.89 -2.42 -23.09
C ALA A 157 -18.16 -2.85 -22.32
N GLY A 158 -18.45 -4.15 -22.37
CA GLY A 158 -19.51 -4.76 -21.60
C GLY A 158 -19.33 -4.69 -20.08
N MET A 159 -18.11 -4.98 -19.61
CA MET A 159 -17.73 -4.85 -18.20
C MET A 159 -17.75 -3.39 -17.74
N GLU A 160 -17.32 -2.45 -18.57
CA GLU A 160 -17.44 -1.01 -18.34
C GLU A 160 -18.91 -0.60 -18.16
N ALA A 161 -19.77 -0.96 -19.11
CA ALA A 161 -21.21 -0.67 -19.05
C ALA A 161 -21.86 -1.29 -17.80
N ARG A 162 -21.46 -2.50 -17.43
CA ARG A 162 -21.95 -3.16 -16.21
C ARG A 162 -21.49 -2.47 -14.94
N ASN A 163 -20.23 -2.03 -14.88
CA ASN A 163 -19.69 -1.23 -13.77
C ASN A 163 -20.52 0.04 -13.59
N GLN A 164 -20.69 0.83 -14.66
CA GLN A 164 -21.47 2.06 -14.64
C GLN A 164 -22.93 1.81 -14.23
N GLN A 165 -23.57 0.75 -14.73
CA GLN A 165 -24.94 0.40 -14.36
C GLN A 165 -25.08 0.13 -12.85
N ILE A 166 -24.14 -0.62 -12.26
CA ILE A 166 -24.17 -0.94 -10.82
C ILE A 166 -23.97 0.32 -10.00
N ARG A 167 -23.01 1.17 -10.38
CA ARG A 167 -22.73 2.39 -9.63
C ARG A 167 -23.87 3.42 -9.72
N LEU A 168 -24.43 3.64 -10.90
CA LEU A 168 -25.56 4.56 -11.10
C LEU A 168 -26.85 4.09 -10.41
N ALA A 169 -26.97 2.79 -10.12
CA ALA A 169 -28.07 2.29 -9.31
C ALA A 169 -27.93 2.71 -7.84
N ASP A 170 -26.73 3.05 -7.37
CA ASP A 170 -26.40 3.56 -6.04
C ASP A 170 -27.03 2.76 -4.88
N VAL A 171 -26.99 1.43 -5.02
CA VAL A 171 -27.71 0.51 -4.12
C VAL A 171 -26.83 -0.37 -3.22
N ASN A 172 -25.52 -0.39 -3.43
CA ASN A 172 -24.61 -1.34 -2.78
C ASN A 172 -23.21 -0.76 -2.54
N ILE A 173 -22.38 -1.50 -1.80
CA ILE A 173 -20.94 -1.25 -1.72
C ILE A 173 -20.32 -1.27 -3.12
N GLY A 174 -19.45 -0.29 -3.43
CA GLY A 174 -18.79 -0.13 -4.72
C GLY A 174 -19.58 0.74 -5.71
N THR A 175 -20.30 1.75 -5.21
CA THR A 175 -21.01 2.76 -6.03
C THR A 175 -20.19 4.04 -6.22
N GLU A 176 -19.13 4.19 -5.43
CA GLU A 176 -18.12 5.22 -5.52
C GLU A 176 -17.53 5.28 -6.94
N ALA A 177 -17.30 6.49 -7.43
CA ALA A 177 -16.71 6.69 -8.76
C ALA A 177 -15.37 5.97 -8.84
N ASN A 178 -15.14 5.29 -9.96
CA ASN A 178 -13.90 4.58 -10.21
C ASN A 178 -13.46 4.78 -11.65
N ILE A 179 -12.25 4.36 -11.96
CA ILE A 179 -11.64 4.60 -13.27
C ILE A 179 -12.44 4.01 -14.45
N GLY A 180 -13.28 2.99 -14.22
CA GLY A 180 -14.17 2.42 -15.22
C GLY A 180 -15.31 3.36 -15.69
N ASP A 181 -15.44 4.54 -15.08
CA ASP A 181 -16.36 5.59 -15.54
C ASP A 181 -15.82 6.37 -16.73
N ARG A 182 -14.52 6.30 -16.92
CA ARG A 182 -13.86 6.90 -18.06
C ARG A 182 -13.98 5.97 -19.25
N THR A 183 -14.21 6.51 -20.44
CA THR A 183 -14.21 5.72 -21.68
C THR A 183 -12.79 5.47 -22.22
N ASP A 184 -11.78 6.11 -21.62
CA ASP A 184 -10.38 6.12 -22.05
C ASP A 184 -9.42 5.48 -21.02
N TRP A 185 -9.93 4.77 -20.01
CA TRP A 185 -9.13 4.19 -18.92
C TRP A 185 -7.99 3.28 -19.41
N TYR A 186 -8.18 2.61 -20.54
CA TYR A 186 -7.21 1.69 -21.12
C TYR A 186 -6.12 2.40 -21.94
N THR A 187 -6.20 3.71 -22.14
CA THR A 187 -5.25 4.45 -22.98
C THR A 187 -3.85 4.51 -22.36
N ASP A 188 -2.84 4.70 -23.20
CA ASP A 188 -1.44 4.88 -22.79
C ASP A 188 -1.27 6.05 -21.83
N ALA A 189 -1.99 7.15 -22.08
CA ALA A 189 -1.96 8.34 -21.24
C ALA A 189 -2.45 8.04 -19.81
N VAL A 190 -3.61 7.40 -19.67
CA VAL A 190 -4.18 7.07 -18.35
C VAL A 190 -3.37 5.98 -17.64
N PHE A 191 -2.85 4.99 -18.39
CA PHE A 191 -1.95 3.97 -17.85
C PHE A 191 -0.64 4.57 -17.31
N ALA A 192 0.02 5.44 -18.08
CA ALA A 192 1.28 6.05 -17.67
C ALA A 192 1.07 7.08 -16.55
N GLN A 193 -0.04 7.83 -16.55
CA GLN A 193 -0.35 8.80 -15.50
C GLN A 193 -0.49 8.14 -14.11
N GLN A 194 -0.91 6.86 -14.05
CA GLN A 194 -0.94 6.11 -12.80
C GLN A 194 0.44 5.97 -12.13
N GLN A 195 1.54 6.04 -12.88
CA GLN A 195 2.90 6.00 -12.32
C GLN A 195 3.26 7.30 -11.56
N PHE A 196 2.52 8.38 -11.80
CA PHE A 196 2.73 9.69 -11.18
C PHE A 196 1.68 10.04 -10.13
N THR A 197 0.43 9.63 -10.34
CA THR A 197 -0.70 10.03 -9.48
C THR A 197 -1.68 8.89 -9.20
N GLY A 198 -1.29 7.65 -9.52
CA GLY A 198 -2.02 6.45 -9.11
C GLY A 198 -1.72 6.07 -7.65
N PRO A 199 -2.10 4.86 -7.23
CA PRO A 199 -1.88 4.39 -5.86
C PRO A 199 -0.41 4.03 -5.56
N ASN A 200 0.43 3.87 -6.58
CA ASN A 200 1.89 3.68 -6.44
C ASN A 200 2.67 4.75 -7.23
N PRO A 201 2.74 6.00 -6.71
CA PRO A 201 3.45 7.08 -7.38
C PRO A 201 4.95 7.15 -7.01
N THR A 202 5.49 6.15 -6.29
CA THR A 202 6.78 6.25 -5.59
C THR A 202 7.89 5.37 -6.15
N THR A 203 7.63 4.55 -7.17
CA THR A 203 8.58 3.50 -7.58
C THR A 203 9.12 3.67 -9.00
N ILE A 204 8.50 4.51 -9.84
CA ILE A 204 9.06 4.86 -11.14
C ILE A 204 10.40 5.60 -10.96
N THR A 205 11.41 5.19 -11.72
CA THR A 205 12.77 5.71 -11.63
C THR A 205 13.35 6.00 -13.00
N LYS A 206 14.38 6.83 -13.08
CA LYS A 206 15.13 7.08 -14.31
C LYS A 206 15.73 5.78 -14.84
N ALA A 207 15.58 5.53 -16.14
CA ALA A 207 16.09 4.32 -16.77
C ALA A 207 17.63 4.31 -16.77
N SER A 208 18.23 3.21 -16.36
CA SER A 208 19.67 3.04 -16.43
C SER A 208 20.13 2.85 -17.89
N PRO A 209 21.37 3.24 -18.24
CA PRO A 209 21.90 2.99 -19.59
C PRO A 209 21.89 1.51 -19.98
N ASP A 210 22.08 0.60 -19.02
CA ASP A 210 22.02 -0.85 -19.24
C ASP A 210 20.61 -1.29 -19.66
N TRP A 211 19.57 -0.84 -18.96
CA TRP A 211 18.19 -1.13 -19.34
C TRP A 211 17.85 -0.59 -20.72
N VAL A 212 18.26 0.64 -21.03
CA VAL A 212 18.04 1.25 -22.35
C VAL A 212 18.70 0.42 -23.45
N GLU A 213 19.94 -0.06 -23.26
CA GLU A 213 20.63 -0.88 -24.26
C GLU A 213 19.98 -2.28 -24.42
N ARG A 214 19.47 -2.88 -23.34
CA ARG A 214 18.69 -4.13 -23.44
C ARG A 214 17.46 -3.96 -24.32
N PHE A 215 16.71 -2.86 -24.15
CA PHE A 215 15.56 -2.56 -25.01
C PHE A 215 15.97 -2.23 -26.45
N LYS A 216 17.09 -1.52 -26.67
CA LYS A 216 17.63 -1.29 -28.02
C LYS A 216 18.00 -2.60 -28.71
N THR A 217 18.67 -3.51 -28.01
CA THR A 217 19.05 -4.83 -28.55
C THR A 217 17.80 -5.61 -28.97
N GLN A 218 16.83 -5.72 -28.06
CA GLN A 218 15.57 -6.41 -28.36
C GLN A 218 14.77 -5.73 -29.49
N ALA A 219 14.82 -4.39 -29.59
CA ALA A 219 14.18 -3.65 -30.66
C ALA A 219 14.85 -3.92 -32.03
N ARG A 220 16.18 -4.09 -32.08
CA ARG A 220 16.89 -4.53 -33.30
C ARG A 220 16.43 -5.93 -33.72
N ASP A 221 16.36 -6.86 -32.77
CA ASP A 221 15.95 -8.25 -33.03
C ASP A 221 14.52 -8.35 -33.56
N GLN A 222 13.61 -7.52 -33.03
CA GLN A 222 12.22 -7.41 -33.50
C GLN A 222 12.01 -6.38 -34.63
N GLN A 223 13.09 -5.86 -35.23
CA GLN A 223 13.06 -4.92 -36.36
C GLN A 223 12.24 -3.64 -36.12
N LYS A 224 12.30 -3.07 -34.90
CA LYS A 224 11.58 -1.86 -34.49
C LYS A 224 12.42 -0.60 -34.74
N GLN A 225 12.72 -0.30 -36.00
CA GLN A 225 13.63 0.80 -36.37
C GLN A 225 13.19 2.17 -35.82
N ALA A 226 11.90 2.51 -35.91
CA ALA A 226 11.41 3.81 -35.46
C ALA A 226 11.60 4.03 -33.94
N LEU A 227 11.53 2.96 -33.13
CA LEU A 227 11.84 3.04 -31.71
C LEU A 227 13.34 3.24 -31.47
N LEU A 228 14.20 2.56 -32.23
CA LEU A 228 15.65 2.77 -32.15
C LEU A 228 16.01 4.21 -32.43
N ASP A 229 15.47 4.77 -33.52
CA ASP A 229 15.69 6.16 -33.91
C ASP A 229 15.23 7.12 -32.80
N LEU A 230 14.08 6.84 -32.16
CA LEU A 230 13.63 7.61 -31.00
C LEU A 230 14.62 7.52 -29.84
N LEU A 231 15.01 6.31 -29.43
CA LEU A 231 15.91 6.07 -28.28
C LEU A 231 17.34 6.59 -28.52
N ASP A 232 17.74 6.81 -29.77
CA ASP A 232 19.00 7.47 -30.14
C ASP A 232 18.87 9.00 -30.17
N ALA A 233 17.67 9.53 -30.45
CA ALA A 233 17.42 10.97 -30.57
C ALA A 233 17.05 11.65 -29.24
N VAL A 234 16.36 10.96 -28.33
CA VAL A 234 15.92 11.54 -27.06
C VAL A 234 17.05 11.64 -26.05
N ASN A 235 16.95 12.61 -25.15
CA ASN A 235 17.84 12.69 -24.00
C ASN A 235 17.59 11.48 -23.07
N SER A 236 18.64 10.73 -22.73
CA SER A 236 18.58 9.61 -21.78
C SER A 236 17.96 10.00 -20.44
N ASP A 237 18.07 11.27 -20.05
CA ASP A 237 17.49 11.84 -18.82
C ASP A 237 15.98 12.08 -18.90
N SER A 238 15.36 11.67 -20.00
CA SER A 238 13.92 11.67 -20.20
C SER A 238 13.36 10.26 -20.32
N LEU A 239 14.19 9.22 -20.14
CA LEU A 239 13.75 7.83 -20.11
C LEU A 239 13.57 7.37 -18.66
N TYR A 240 12.42 6.75 -18.39
CA TYR A 240 12.04 6.24 -17.08
C TYR A 240 11.66 4.76 -17.17
N LEU A 241 11.76 4.07 -16.05
CA LEU A 241 11.51 2.65 -15.92
C LEU A 241 10.64 2.40 -14.71
N GLN A 242 9.67 1.52 -14.90
CA GLN A 242 8.98 0.85 -13.81
C GLN A 242 9.44 -0.61 -13.81
N ASP A 243 10.23 -0.97 -12.81
CA ASP A 243 10.99 -2.22 -12.77
C ASP A 243 10.50 -3.17 -11.68
N TYR A 244 9.86 -4.26 -12.10
CA TYR A 244 9.42 -5.34 -11.22
C TYR A 244 10.26 -6.62 -11.41
N SER A 245 11.40 -6.54 -12.13
CA SER A 245 12.23 -7.72 -12.40
C SER A 245 12.76 -8.41 -11.15
N PHE A 246 12.94 -7.65 -10.06
CA PHE A 246 13.39 -8.14 -8.77
C PHE A 246 12.40 -9.09 -8.07
N PHE A 247 11.16 -9.22 -8.55
CA PHE A 247 10.15 -10.09 -7.95
C PHE A 247 10.65 -11.53 -7.82
N ARG A 248 11.38 -12.01 -8.84
CA ARG A 248 11.94 -13.37 -8.83
C ARG A 248 13.00 -13.55 -7.75
N ASP A 249 13.86 -12.55 -7.55
CA ASP A 249 14.86 -12.58 -6.47
C ASP A 249 14.19 -12.52 -5.09
N ALA A 250 13.16 -11.67 -4.93
CA ALA A 250 12.41 -11.52 -3.68
C ALA A 250 11.69 -12.78 -3.23
N VAL A 251 11.39 -13.69 -4.16
CA VAL A 251 10.68 -14.95 -3.90
C VAL A 251 11.49 -16.19 -4.26
N GLU A 252 12.80 -16.01 -4.49
CA GLU A 252 13.77 -17.05 -4.86
C GLU A 252 13.34 -17.93 -6.07
N ALA A 253 12.58 -17.35 -7.02
CA ALA A 253 12.13 -18.03 -8.22
C ALA A 253 13.21 -18.03 -9.30
N LYS A 254 13.48 -19.19 -9.89
CA LYS A 254 14.42 -19.34 -11.01
C LYS A 254 13.81 -18.82 -12.30
N PRO A 255 14.61 -18.47 -13.32
CA PRO A 255 14.10 -18.07 -14.63
C PRO A 255 13.04 -19.01 -15.20
N GLU A 256 13.22 -20.32 -15.11
CA GLU A 256 12.30 -21.35 -15.63
C GLU A 256 10.98 -21.48 -14.85
N ASP A 257 10.91 -20.95 -13.63
CA ASP A 257 9.72 -21.08 -12.77
C ASP A 257 8.58 -20.18 -13.26
N ILE A 258 7.35 -20.66 -13.13
CA ILE A 258 6.13 -19.89 -13.33
C ILE A 258 5.68 -19.37 -11.98
N LEU A 259 5.51 -18.05 -11.85
CA LEU A 259 4.91 -17.46 -10.66
C LEU A 259 3.40 -17.77 -10.69
N CYS A 260 2.97 -18.70 -9.84
CA CYS A 260 1.62 -19.23 -9.81
C CYS A 260 1.15 -19.46 -8.37
N SER A 261 -0.14 -19.27 -8.13
CA SER A 261 -0.77 -19.56 -6.84
C SER A 261 -0.74 -21.06 -6.50
N ASP A 262 -0.90 -21.38 -5.22
CA ASP A 262 -0.88 -22.76 -4.71
C ASP A 262 -1.93 -23.68 -5.37
N ASP A 263 -3.06 -23.11 -5.82
CA ASP A 263 -4.12 -23.84 -6.52
C ASP A 263 -3.95 -23.93 -8.05
N GLY A 264 -2.89 -23.33 -8.60
CA GLY A 264 -2.58 -23.37 -10.02
C GLY A 264 -3.46 -22.48 -10.92
N THR A 265 -4.27 -21.58 -10.33
CA THR A 265 -5.30 -20.83 -11.08
C THR A 265 -4.98 -19.36 -11.33
N ARG A 266 -4.00 -18.79 -10.62
CA ARG A 266 -3.62 -17.37 -10.71
C ARG A 266 -2.14 -17.22 -10.98
N PHE A 267 -1.78 -16.30 -11.86
CA PHE A 267 -0.41 -16.07 -12.31
C PHE A 267 0.02 -14.64 -12.01
N ALA A 268 1.21 -14.48 -11.44
CA ALA A 268 1.90 -13.21 -11.30
C ALA A 268 2.97 -13.07 -12.40
N CYS A 269 3.55 -11.88 -12.52
CA CYS A 269 4.63 -11.62 -13.47
C CYS A 269 5.56 -10.53 -12.95
N ALA A 270 6.84 -10.61 -13.33
CA ALA A 270 7.89 -9.66 -12.99
C ALA A 270 8.09 -8.67 -14.15
N SER A 271 7.08 -7.84 -14.44
CA SER A 271 7.08 -6.96 -15.62
C SER A 271 8.19 -5.91 -15.56
N VAL A 272 8.55 -5.33 -16.71
CA VAL A 272 9.41 -4.13 -16.77
C VAL A 272 8.87 -3.21 -17.85
N CYS A 273 8.58 -1.96 -17.53
CA CYS A 273 8.02 -0.99 -18.49
C CYS A 273 8.94 0.22 -18.69
N LEU A 274 9.34 0.47 -19.94
CA LEU A 274 10.12 1.63 -20.35
C LEU A 274 9.17 2.76 -20.78
N PHE A 275 9.44 3.97 -20.28
CA PHE A 275 8.70 5.18 -20.60
C PHE A 275 9.61 6.27 -21.15
N HIS A 276 9.05 7.17 -21.93
CA HIS A 276 9.64 8.46 -22.30
C HIS A 276 8.79 9.60 -21.71
N LEU A 277 9.40 10.42 -20.87
CA LEU A 277 8.81 11.64 -20.34
C LEU A 277 9.05 12.80 -21.30
N ASN A 278 8.00 13.20 -22.00
CA ASN A 278 8.10 14.23 -23.02
C ASN A 278 8.35 15.62 -22.39
N PRO A 279 8.97 16.56 -23.12
CA PRO A 279 9.22 17.92 -22.62
C PRO A 279 7.94 18.69 -22.24
N ASP A 280 6.79 18.29 -22.79
CA ASP A 280 5.50 18.87 -22.44
C ASP A 280 4.93 18.33 -21.12
N GLY A 281 5.51 17.29 -20.53
CA GLY A 281 5.15 16.69 -19.24
C GLY A 281 4.36 15.39 -19.34
N ARG A 282 4.07 14.89 -20.55
CA ARG A 282 3.34 13.63 -20.74
C ARG A 282 4.28 12.43 -20.71
N LEU A 283 4.06 11.51 -19.78
CA LEU A 283 4.77 10.23 -19.70
C LEU A 283 4.16 9.25 -20.73
N HIS A 284 4.99 8.64 -21.58
CA HIS A 284 4.52 7.74 -22.65
C HIS A 284 5.18 6.37 -22.54
N PRO A 285 4.42 5.26 -22.51
CA PRO A 285 4.99 3.91 -22.43
C PRO A 285 5.49 3.47 -23.81
N LEU A 286 6.73 2.98 -23.88
CA LEU A 286 7.40 2.59 -25.13
C LEU A 286 7.55 1.08 -25.29
N ALA A 287 7.87 0.37 -24.20
CA ALA A 287 8.13 -1.06 -24.24
C ALA A 287 7.74 -1.73 -22.92
N ILE A 288 7.32 -2.98 -22.98
CA ILE A 288 6.97 -3.79 -21.82
C ILE A 288 7.57 -5.18 -21.97
N VAL A 289 8.37 -5.60 -20.99
CA VAL A 289 8.65 -7.01 -20.73
C VAL A 289 7.51 -7.57 -19.90
N LEU A 290 6.84 -8.63 -20.37
CA LEU A 290 5.68 -9.20 -19.67
C LEU A 290 6.09 -9.85 -18.34
N ASP A 291 7.17 -10.61 -18.36
CA ASP A 291 7.76 -11.27 -17.19
C ASP A 291 9.27 -11.40 -17.46
N TYR A 292 10.07 -10.67 -16.69
CA TYR A 292 11.52 -10.67 -16.84
C TYR A 292 12.13 -11.94 -16.23
N ARG A 293 12.71 -12.80 -17.07
CA ARG A 293 13.23 -14.13 -16.69
C ARG A 293 14.75 -14.14 -16.72
N GLY A 294 15.34 -13.08 -16.16
CA GLY A 294 16.79 -12.87 -16.06
C GLY A 294 17.45 -12.28 -17.31
N THR A 295 16.90 -12.50 -18.51
CA THR A 295 17.39 -11.89 -19.77
C THR A 295 16.24 -11.59 -20.73
N MET A 296 16.46 -10.71 -21.73
CA MET A 296 15.45 -10.36 -22.74
C MET A 296 15.07 -11.56 -23.62
N GLU A 297 16.02 -12.44 -23.92
CA GLU A 297 15.83 -13.60 -24.81
C GLU A 297 14.93 -14.67 -24.18
N LYS A 298 14.90 -14.75 -22.83
CA LYS A 298 14.02 -15.65 -22.09
C LYS A 298 12.64 -15.06 -21.83
N SER A 299 12.42 -13.81 -22.22
CA SER A 299 11.22 -13.04 -21.91
C SER A 299 10.46 -12.65 -23.17
N VAL A 300 9.16 -12.37 -23.00
CA VAL A 300 8.34 -11.78 -24.06
C VAL A 300 8.36 -10.26 -23.90
N VAL A 301 8.78 -9.56 -24.95
CA VAL A 301 8.90 -8.10 -24.96
C VAL A 301 7.99 -7.51 -26.03
N ALA A 302 7.04 -6.68 -25.60
CA ALA A 302 6.12 -5.93 -26.44
C ALA A 302 6.64 -4.50 -26.63
N PHE A 303 6.46 -3.96 -27.84
CA PHE A 303 6.79 -2.58 -28.17
C PHE A 303 5.52 -1.85 -28.58
N ASN A 304 5.33 -0.65 -28.05
CA ASN A 304 4.18 0.19 -28.38
C ASN A 304 4.24 0.58 -29.87
N GLN A 305 3.10 0.53 -30.54
CA GLN A 305 2.96 1.03 -31.91
C GLN A 305 3.04 2.56 -31.96
N ARG A 306 2.69 3.22 -30.85
CA ARG A 306 2.80 4.67 -30.67
C ARG A 306 4.12 5.00 -29.97
N LEU A 307 4.85 5.96 -30.52
CA LEU A 307 6.14 6.41 -30.00
C LEU A 307 6.04 7.73 -29.26
N GLN A 308 4.94 8.46 -29.46
CA GLN A 308 4.67 9.76 -28.85
C GLN A 308 3.22 9.86 -28.38
N PRO A 309 2.93 10.65 -27.32
CA PRO A 309 1.55 10.93 -26.89
C PRO A 309 0.68 11.60 -27.97
N SER A 310 1.30 12.31 -28.93
CA SER A 310 0.62 12.95 -30.05
C SER A 310 0.27 12.00 -31.20
N ASP A 311 0.82 10.79 -31.21
CA ASP A 311 0.48 9.80 -32.23
C ASP A 311 -1.00 9.42 -32.11
N SER A 312 -1.63 9.03 -33.21
CA SER A 312 -3.05 8.74 -33.21
C SER A 312 -3.41 7.60 -32.24
N SER A 313 -4.40 7.83 -31.38
CA SER A 313 -4.90 6.87 -30.39
C SER A 313 -5.95 5.89 -30.93
N HIS A 314 -6.31 5.97 -32.22
CA HIS A 314 -7.41 5.19 -32.80
C HIS A 314 -7.26 3.67 -32.66
N VAL A 315 -6.03 3.17 -32.54
CA VAL A 315 -5.73 1.73 -32.39
C VAL A 315 -5.83 1.24 -30.95
N GLU A 316 -5.78 2.12 -29.95
CA GLU A 316 -5.59 1.72 -28.55
C GLU A 316 -6.73 0.86 -27.99
N GLY A 317 -7.97 1.13 -28.44
CA GLY A 317 -9.13 0.35 -28.02
C GLY A 317 -9.08 -1.12 -28.47
N THR A 318 -8.40 -1.39 -29.58
CA THR A 318 -8.33 -2.72 -30.22
C THR A 318 -6.92 -3.32 -30.27
N ASP A 319 -5.90 -2.65 -29.74
CA ASP A 319 -4.55 -3.20 -29.61
C ASP A 319 -4.49 -4.15 -28.41
N TRP A 320 -5.07 -5.33 -28.58
CA TRP A 320 -5.21 -6.34 -27.54
C TRP A 320 -3.85 -6.83 -27.03
N SER A 321 -2.87 -7.00 -27.91
CA SER A 321 -1.49 -7.34 -27.51
C SER A 321 -0.90 -6.32 -26.54
N TRP A 322 -1.03 -5.03 -26.85
CA TRP A 322 -0.49 -3.96 -26.01
C TRP A 322 -1.31 -3.75 -24.74
N ARG A 323 -2.64 -3.87 -24.81
CA ARG A 323 -3.51 -3.83 -23.63
C ARG A 323 -3.21 -4.98 -22.66
N TYR A 324 -2.91 -6.17 -23.16
CA TYR A 324 -2.46 -7.29 -22.32
C TYR A 324 -1.09 -7.00 -21.69
N ALA A 325 -0.15 -6.42 -22.44
CA ALA A 325 1.14 -6.03 -21.88
C ALA A 325 1.01 -5.02 -20.74
N LYS A 326 0.15 -4.00 -20.91
CA LYS A 326 -0.20 -3.07 -19.82
C LYS A 326 -0.86 -3.77 -18.63
N MET A 327 -1.70 -4.79 -18.88
CA MET A 327 -2.30 -5.60 -17.82
C MET A 327 -1.24 -6.35 -17.00
N CYS A 328 -0.19 -6.91 -17.63
CA CYS A 328 0.94 -7.51 -16.90
C CYS A 328 1.61 -6.49 -15.97
N VAL A 329 1.87 -5.28 -16.46
CA VAL A 329 2.44 -4.19 -15.64
C VAL A 329 1.51 -3.87 -14.47
N GLN A 330 0.20 -3.78 -14.69
CA GLN A 330 -0.76 -3.50 -13.63
C GLN A 330 -0.86 -4.62 -12.58
N VAL A 331 -0.69 -5.89 -12.97
CA VAL A 331 -0.59 -7.02 -12.04
C VAL A 331 0.68 -6.90 -11.20
N SER A 332 1.82 -6.63 -11.82
CA SER A 332 3.07 -6.41 -11.08
C SER A 332 2.94 -5.20 -10.14
N ASP A 333 2.34 -4.11 -10.62
CA ASP A 333 2.15 -2.90 -9.84
C ASP A 333 1.18 -3.09 -8.68
N TRP A 334 0.11 -3.88 -8.83
CA TRP A 334 -0.77 -4.23 -7.74
C TRP A 334 -0.02 -4.98 -6.63
N ASN A 335 0.82 -5.96 -7.00
CA ASN A 335 1.58 -6.74 -6.03
C ASN A 335 2.63 -5.88 -5.31
N LEU A 336 3.37 -5.03 -6.04
CA LEU A 336 4.33 -4.10 -5.45
C LEU A 336 3.63 -3.07 -4.55
N HIS A 337 2.56 -2.47 -5.04
CA HIS A 337 1.79 -1.47 -4.34
C HIS A 337 1.27 -2.02 -3.01
N GLU A 338 0.55 -3.13 -3.05
CA GLU A 338 -0.12 -3.65 -1.86
C GLU A 338 0.84 -4.30 -0.86
N LEU A 339 1.80 -5.10 -1.32
CA LEU A 339 2.69 -5.86 -0.43
C LEU A 339 3.90 -5.05 0.04
N THR A 340 4.42 -4.14 -0.79
CA THR A 340 5.58 -3.33 -0.44
C THR A 340 5.17 -1.92 -0.06
N VAL A 341 4.70 -1.11 -1.01
CA VAL A 341 4.55 0.35 -0.84
C VAL A 341 3.51 0.69 0.24
N HIS A 342 2.40 -0.04 0.27
CA HIS A 342 1.34 0.13 1.24
C HIS A 342 1.64 -0.65 2.52
N LEU A 343 1.54 -1.98 2.51
CA LEU A 343 1.66 -2.79 3.72
C LEU A 343 3.03 -2.63 4.40
N THR A 344 4.12 -2.86 3.67
CA THR A 344 5.45 -2.98 4.30
C THR A 344 6.04 -1.61 4.63
N GLU A 345 6.14 -0.73 3.64
CA GLU A 345 6.81 0.57 3.75
C GLU A 345 6.00 1.61 4.55
N THR A 346 4.73 1.32 4.85
CA THR A 346 3.96 2.12 5.83
C THR A 346 3.67 1.35 7.11
N HIS A 347 2.81 0.34 7.09
CA HIS A 347 2.33 -0.31 8.32
C HIS A 347 3.44 -1.03 9.09
N LEU A 348 4.22 -1.90 8.43
CA LEU A 348 5.15 -2.80 9.13
C LEU A 348 6.41 -2.07 9.61
N VAL A 349 6.97 -1.19 8.77
CA VAL A 349 8.10 -0.33 9.16
C VAL A 349 7.72 0.61 10.30
N GLU A 350 6.55 1.25 10.24
CA GLU A 350 6.09 2.14 11.31
C GLU A 350 5.80 1.36 12.61
N GLU A 351 5.27 0.13 12.54
CA GLU A 351 5.07 -0.69 13.74
C GLU A 351 6.37 -1.00 14.48
N ALA A 352 7.47 -1.24 13.76
CA ALA A 352 8.77 -1.43 14.39
C ALA A 352 9.23 -0.15 15.14
N VAL A 353 9.01 1.03 14.54
CA VAL A 353 9.26 2.33 15.20
C VAL A 353 8.42 2.48 16.46
N ILE A 354 7.13 2.16 16.40
CA ILE A 354 6.22 2.27 17.54
C ILE A 354 6.70 1.40 18.69
N VAL A 355 6.98 0.12 18.42
CA VAL A 355 7.42 -0.84 19.44
C VAL A 355 8.77 -0.40 20.02
N ALA A 356 9.75 -0.04 19.20
CA ALA A 356 11.04 0.44 19.66
C ALA A 356 10.90 1.69 20.52
N THR A 357 10.12 2.68 20.08
CA THR A 357 9.91 3.94 20.83
C THR A 357 9.32 3.67 22.21
N HIS A 358 8.30 2.83 22.31
CA HIS A 358 7.70 2.49 23.61
C HIS A 358 8.65 1.76 24.56
N ARG A 359 9.73 1.15 24.04
CA ARG A 359 10.73 0.40 24.80
C ARG A 359 11.94 1.22 25.21
N THR A 360 12.23 2.30 24.49
CA THR A 360 13.49 3.03 24.62
C THR A 360 13.33 4.51 24.94
N LEU A 361 12.19 5.14 24.65
CA LEU A 361 11.96 6.56 24.91
C LEU A 361 10.91 6.78 26.02
N PRO A 362 11.25 7.50 27.10
CA PRO A 362 10.28 7.94 28.09
C PRO A 362 9.14 8.79 27.47
N ILE A 363 7.97 8.80 28.11
CA ILE A 363 6.77 9.47 27.57
C ILE A 363 6.93 10.99 27.41
N ASP A 364 7.81 11.59 28.21
CA ASP A 364 8.15 13.01 28.23
C ASP A 364 9.32 13.35 27.28
N HIS A 365 10.01 12.36 26.74
CA HIS A 365 11.05 12.56 25.73
C HIS A 365 10.48 13.27 24.50
N ILE A 366 11.20 14.26 23.96
CA ILE A 366 10.65 15.14 22.91
C ILE A 366 10.26 14.39 21.64
N VAL A 367 11.06 13.40 21.24
CA VAL A 367 10.77 12.51 20.11
C VAL A 367 9.50 11.68 20.36
N TYR A 368 9.32 11.12 21.56
CA TYR A 368 8.10 10.37 21.90
C TYR A 368 6.87 11.26 21.78
N ARG A 369 6.93 12.47 22.34
CA ARG A 369 5.83 13.45 22.32
C ARG A 369 5.45 13.89 20.90
N LEU A 370 6.44 14.04 20.02
CA LEU A 370 6.21 14.36 18.61
C LEU A 370 5.50 13.22 17.88
N LEU A 371 5.95 11.97 18.08
CA LEU A 371 5.50 10.83 17.27
C LEU A 371 4.22 10.15 17.77
N ALA A 372 4.01 10.07 19.09
CA ALA A 372 2.89 9.31 19.67
C ALA A 372 1.49 9.65 19.09
N PRO A 373 1.14 10.93 18.80
CA PRO A 373 -0.12 11.27 18.18
C PRO A 373 -0.34 10.65 16.78
N HIS A 374 0.74 10.32 16.08
CA HIS A 374 0.73 9.77 14.72
C HIS A 374 0.62 8.23 14.68
N TRP A 375 0.42 7.59 15.83
CA TRP A 375 0.27 6.12 15.94
C TRP A 375 -1.12 5.67 16.37
N LEU A 376 -2.06 6.62 16.41
CA LEU A 376 -3.44 6.35 16.80
C LEU A 376 -4.01 5.21 15.95
N LYS A 377 -4.44 4.13 16.63
CA LYS A 377 -5.02 2.89 16.08
C LYS A 377 -4.09 2.03 15.20
N THR A 378 -2.86 2.42 14.92
CA THR A 378 -1.97 1.69 14.00
C THR A 378 -1.72 0.24 14.46
N LEU A 379 -1.30 0.04 15.72
CA LEU A 379 -1.00 -1.30 16.23
C LEU A 379 -2.20 -2.27 16.19
N PRO A 380 -3.41 -1.92 16.70
CA PRO A 380 -4.55 -2.83 16.61
C PRO A 380 -5.00 -3.09 15.16
N LEU A 381 -4.87 -2.11 14.25
CA LEU A 381 -5.17 -2.31 12.83
C LEU A 381 -4.19 -3.30 12.19
N ASN A 382 -2.89 -3.15 12.44
CA ASN A 382 -1.88 -4.05 11.91
C ASN A 382 -2.06 -5.48 12.42
N ALA A 383 -2.37 -5.64 13.70
CA ALA A 383 -2.66 -6.94 14.29
C ALA A 383 -3.89 -7.61 13.63
N ALA A 384 -4.96 -6.84 13.39
CA ALA A 384 -6.14 -7.33 12.68
C ALA A 384 -5.82 -7.70 11.22
N ALA A 385 -5.00 -6.91 10.53
CA ALA A 385 -4.57 -7.18 9.15
C ALA A 385 -3.74 -8.47 9.05
N ARG A 386 -2.75 -8.66 9.94
CA ARG A 386 -1.94 -9.89 10.02
C ARG A 386 -2.79 -11.13 10.30
N SER A 387 -3.77 -10.99 11.19
CA SER A 387 -4.62 -12.11 11.61
C SER A 387 -5.66 -12.48 10.54
N ALA A 388 -6.27 -11.50 9.88
CA ALA A 388 -7.42 -11.72 9.01
C ALA A 388 -7.18 -11.34 7.55
N LEU A 389 -6.80 -10.09 7.29
CA LEU A 389 -6.88 -9.50 5.96
C LEU A 389 -5.85 -10.11 4.99
N ILE A 390 -4.59 -10.20 5.41
CA ILE A 390 -3.50 -10.73 4.58
C ILE A 390 -3.73 -12.21 4.19
N PRO A 391 -3.98 -13.14 5.13
CA PRO A 391 -4.22 -14.54 4.78
C PRO A 391 -5.56 -14.74 4.05
N SER A 392 -6.60 -13.94 4.33
CA SER A 392 -7.93 -14.14 3.72
C SER A 392 -8.07 -13.50 2.34
N PHE A 393 -7.42 -12.37 2.09
CA PHE A 393 -7.55 -11.62 0.83
C PHE A 393 -6.25 -11.65 0.03
N PHE A 394 -5.17 -11.04 0.52
CA PHE A 394 -3.93 -10.82 -0.25
C PHE A 394 -3.37 -12.14 -0.82
N VAL A 395 -3.20 -13.16 0.02
CA VAL A 395 -2.71 -14.49 -0.39
C VAL A 395 -3.67 -15.18 -1.38
N ASN A 396 -4.98 -14.94 -1.28
CA ASN A 396 -5.99 -15.64 -2.07
C ASN A 396 -6.33 -14.96 -3.40
N ILE A 397 -5.82 -13.75 -3.67
CA ILE A 397 -6.10 -13.00 -4.91
C ILE A 397 -4.86 -12.69 -5.74
N ASN A 398 -3.66 -12.88 -5.19
CA ASN A 398 -2.44 -12.70 -5.95
C ASN A 398 -2.06 -13.97 -6.73
N GLY A 399 -1.08 -13.82 -7.62
CA GLY A 399 -0.58 -14.89 -8.49
C GLY A 399 0.70 -15.57 -8.00
N MET A 400 1.00 -15.50 -6.70
CA MET A 400 2.13 -16.16 -6.05
C MET A 400 1.64 -17.22 -5.06
N THR A 401 2.51 -18.15 -4.68
CA THR A 401 2.19 -19.05 -3.55
C THR A 401 2.10 -18.26 -2.24
N SER A 402 1.45 -18.84 -1.23
CA SER A 402 1.41 -18.27 0.12
C SER A 402 2.83 -17.99 0.65
N SER A 403 3.73 -18.97 0.52
CA SER A 403 5.14 -18.83 0.95
C SER A 403 5.85 -17.68 0.23
N GLN A 404 5.70 -17.59 -1.09
CA GLN A 404 6.29 -16.51 -1.89
C GLN A 404 5.73 -15.14 -1.52
N THR A 405 4.43 -15.04 -1.21
CA THR A 405 3.81 -13.78 -0.74
C THR A 405 4.47 -13.27 0.54
N TYR A 406 4.70 -14.14 1.52
CA TYR A 406 5.37 -13.76 2.76
C TYR A 406 6.87 -13.51 2.57
N ALA A 407 7.54 -14.25 1.69
CA ALA A 407 8.93 -13.97 1.31
C ALA A 407 9.06 -12.57 0.70
N PHE A 408 8.13 -12.18 -0.16
CA PHE A 408 8.07 -10.85 -0.77
C PHE A 408 7.93 -9.73 0.27
N ILE A 409 7.03 -9.89 1.24
CA ILE A 409 6.85 -8.95 2.37
C ILE A 409 8.15 -8.82 3.18
N LYS A 410 8.80 -9.94 3.51
CA LYS A 410 10.06 -9.96 4.28
C LYS A 410 11.20 -9.32 3.50
N ASP A 411 11.32 -9.59 2.20
CA ASP A 411 12.34 -9.00 1.33
C ASP A 411 12.22 -7.47 1.29
N ALA A 412 10.99 -6.97 1.11
CA ALA A 412 10.70 -5.53 1.14
C ALA A 412 11.10 -4.88 2.47
N TYR A 413 10.76 -5.51 3.61
CA TYR A 413 11.09 -4.99 4.93
C TYR A 413 12.61 -4.95 5.16
N ASN A 414 13.30 -6.05 4.85
CA ASN A 414 14.74 -6.18 5.04
C ASN A 414 15.54 -5.22 4.15
N LYS A 415 15.02 -4.86 2.97
CA LYS A 415 15.69 -3.95 2.04
C LYS A 415 15.37 -2.47 2.30
N PHE A 416 14.40 -2.16 3.17
CA PHE A 416 13.98 -0.79 3.44
C PHE A 416 15.16 0.07 3.93
N ASP A 417 15.49 1.08 3.13
CA ASP A 417 16.60 2.00 3.39
C ASP A 417 16.04 3.35 3.85
N TRP A 418 16.09 3.57 5.16
CA TRP A 418 15.49 4.73 5.82
C TRP A 418 15.91 6.06 5.21
N LYS A 419 17.22 6.29 5.09
CA LYS A 419 17.73 7.57 4.56
C LYS A 419 17.44 7.69 3.06
N ALA A 420 17.51 6.60 2.29
CA ALA A 420 17.18 6.66 0.86
C ALA A 420 15.69 6.96 0.61
N ARG A 421 14.80 6.64 1.56
CA ARG A 421 13.36 6.91 1.46
C ARG A 421 12.92 8.27 2.00
N TYR A 422 13.82 9.08 2.54
CA TYR A 422 13.52 10.50 2.78
C TYR A 422 13.14 11.17 1.48
N ILE A 423 12.07 11.96 1.46
CA ILE A 423 11.48 12.46 0.20
C ILE A 423 12.49 13.18 -0.71
N PRO A 424 13.37 14.07 -0.22
CA PRO A 424 14.38 14.67 -1.08
C PRO A 424 15.34 13.65 -1.69
N ASN A 425 15.75 12.64 -0.92
CA ASN A 425 16.69 11.59 -1.35
C ASN A 425 16.02 10.63 -2.34
N ASP A 426 14.79 10.21 -2.07
CA ASP A 426 14.00 9.34 -2.92
C ASP A 426 13.76 9.99 -4.29
N LEU A 427 13.22 11.22 -4.30
CA LEU A 427 12.94 11.96 -5.53
C LEU A 427 14.22 12.19 -6.35
N GLN A 428 15.30 12.61 -5.70
CA GLN A 428 16.59 12.80 -6.36
C GLN A 428 17.12 11.50 -6.97
N THR A 429 17.06 10.39 -6.22
CA THR A 429 17.55 9.07 -6.66
C THR A 429 16.73 8.53 -7.82
N ARG A 430 15.42 8.73 -7.79
CA ARG A 430 14.51 8.32 -8.88
C ARG A 430 14.56 9.23 -10.11
N GLY A 431 15.31 10.33 -10.05
CA GLY A 431 15.50 11.25 -11.19
C GLY A 431 14.44 12.34 -11.29
N PHE A 432 13.94 12.81 -10.15
CA PHE A 432 13.00 13.92 -9.99
C PHE A 432 13.59 14.97 -9.02
N PRO A 433 14.71 15.62 -9.38
CA PRO A 433 15.36 16.57 -8.46
C PRO A 433 14.41 17.71 -8.10
N GLU A 434 14.44 18.11 -6.83
CA GLU A 434 13.55 19.14 -6.28
C GLU A 434 13.58 20.45 -7.08
N SER A 435 14.76 20.83 -7.57
CA SER A 435 14.99 22.03 -8.38
C SER A 435 14.22 22.04 -9.71
N GLU A 436 13.77 20.89 -10.20
CA GLU A 436 13.06 20.76 -11.47
C GLU A 436 11.55 20.50 -11.29
N LEU A 437 11.09 20.12 -10.10
CA LEU A 437 9.68 19.72 -9.86
C LEU A 437 8.66 20.80 -10.25
N GLY A 438 9.03 22.08 -10.15
CA GLY A 438 8.20 23.21 -10.58
C GLY A 438 8.21 23.48 -12.09
N SER A 439 8.97 22.72 -12.88
CA SER A 439 9.07 22.89 -14.33
C SER A 439 7.87 22.29 -15.06
N LYS A 440 7.66 22.72 -16.31
CA LYS A 440 6.64 22.13 -17.19
C LYS A 440 6.83 20.63 -17.40
N LYS A 441 8.06 20.09 -17.32
CA LYS A 441 8.32 18.66 -17.53
C LYS A 441 7.69 17.77 -16.44
N PHE A 442 7.50 18.26 -15.22
CA PHE A 442 6.97 17.48 -14.09
C PHE A 442 5.60 17.95 -13.61
N HIS A 443 4.90 18.79 -14.38
CA HIS A 443 3.62 19.33 -13.97
C HIS A 443 2.54 18.25 -13.73
N ASN A 444 2.63 17.12 -14.45
CA ASN A 444 1.78 15.93 -14.26
C ASN A 444 2.18 15.04 -13.08
N TYR A 445 3.32 15.29 -12.43
CA TYR A 445 3.79 14.53 -11.25
C TYR A 445 3.41 15.21 -9.93
N ALA A 446 2.09 15.38 -9.72
CA ALA A 446 1.56 16.09 -8.56
C ALA A 446 1.98 15.48 -7.21
N TYR A 447 2.12 14.15 -7.11
CA TYR A 447 2.65 13.50 -5.91
C TYR A 447 4.04 14.05 -5.53
N GLY A 448 5.00 14.02 -6.45
CA GLY A 448 6.37 14.46 -6.17
C GLY A 448 6.44 15.93 -5.76
N ARG A 449 5.69 16.79 -6.47
CA ARG A 449 5.57 18.23 -6.16
C ARG A 449 4.98 18.47 -4.78
N ASN A 450 3.84 17.85 -4.49
CA ASN A 450 3.13 18.04 -3.23
C ASN A 450 3.92 17.46 -2.05
N MET A 451 4.54 16.29 -2.22
CA MET A 451 5.26 15.61 -1.16
C MET A 451 6.57 16.32 -0.80
N SER A 452 7.28 16.88 -1.78
CA SER A 452 8.46 17.72 -1.54
C SER A 452 8.08 18.96 -0.71
N ALA A 453 7.03 19.69 -1.10
CA ALA A 453 6.57 20.86 -0.35
C ALA A 453 6.11 20.51 1.07
N LEU A 454 5.37 19.41 1.26
CA LEU A 454 4.94 18.95 2.57
C LEU A 454 6.11 18.53 3.46
N TRP A 455 7.07 17.78 2.92
CA TRP A 455 8.28 17.38 3.64
C TRP A 455 9.01 18.61 4.22
N GLN A 456 9.21 19.65 3.41
CA GLN A 456 9.84 20.89 3.89
C GLN A 456 9.07 21.55 5.04
N LYS A 457 7.73 21.56 4.98
CA LYS A 457 6.91 22.13 6.07
C LYS A 457 6.98 21.28 7.34
N LEU A 458 7.04 19.95 7.22
CA LEU A 458 7.30 19.07 8.34
C LEU A 458 8.71 19.29 8.93
N CYS A 459 9.74 19.47 8.10
CA CYS A 459 11.08 19.85 8.58
C CYS A 459 11.05 21.15 9.38
N VAL A 460 10.35 22.19 8.91
CA VAL A 460 10.21 23.46 9.65
C VAL A 460 9.53 23.24 11.01
N PHE A 461 8.41 22.52 11.03
CA PHE A 461 7.68 22.19 12.25
C PHE A 461 8.56 21.42 13.25
N VAL A 462 9.13 20.29 12.82
CA VAL A 462 9.95 19.43 13.68
C VAL A 462 11.20 20.18 14.15
N SER A 463 11.87 20.93 13.29
CA SER A 463 13.03 21.76 13.67
C SER A 463 12.70 22.74 14.79
N SER A 464 11.54 23.40 14.73
CA SER A 464 11.13 24.38 15.74
C SER A 464 10.91 23.77 17.13
N VAL A 465 10.56 22.47 17.18
CA VAL A 465 10.37 21.72 18.41
C VAL A 465 11.71 21.15 18.91
N ILE A 466 12.45 20.47 18.03
CA ILE A 466 13.73 19.81 18.34
C ILE A 466 14.80 20.80 18.79
N ALA A 467 14.89 21.98 18.16
CA ALA A 467 15.88 23.01 18.50
C ALA A 467 15.70 23.62 19.91
N ARG A 468 14.54 23.41 20.54
CA ARG A 468 14.30 23.79 21.94
C ARG A 468 14.74 22.73 22.95
N HIS A 469 15.01 21.51 22.48
CA HIS A 469 15.45 20.40 23.32
C HIS A 469 16.96 20.13 23.16
N TYR A 470 17.46 20.08 21.92
CA TYR A 470 18.89 19.95 21.63
C TYR A 470 19.44 21.28 21.10
N THR A 471 20.52 21.77 21.72
CA THR A 471 21.17 23.04 21.32
C THR A 471 22.45 22.81 20.51
N THR A 472 23.06 21.63 20.66
CA THR A 472 24.25 21.20 19.93
C THR A 472 24.15 19.73 19.53
N ASN A 473 24.90 19.30 18.50
CA ASN A 473 24.99 17.87 18.15
C ASN A 473 25.50 17.02 19.33
N ALA A 474 26.33 17.59 20.20
CA ALA A 474 26.80 16.90 21.39
C ALA A 474 25.66 16.61 22.41
N ASP A 475 24.54 17.35 22.37
CA ASP A 475 23.36 17.00 23.17
C ASP A 475 22.69 15.73 22.63
N VAL A 476 22.63 15.56 21.31
CA VAL A 476 22.08 14.38 20.63
C VAL A 476 22.96 13.14 20.89
N GLU A 477 24.28 13.29 20.78
CA GLU A 477 25.24 12.20 21.06
C GLU A 477 25.16 11.71 22.51
N ARG A 478 24.86 12.60 23.47
CA ARG A 478 24.71 12.26 24.89
C ARG A 478 23.35 11.69 25.26
N ASP A 479 22.37 11.75 24.36
CA ASP A 479 21.02 11.25 24.61
C ASP A 479 20.98 9.72 24.52
N GLN A 480 21.18 9.07 25.65
CA GLN A 480 21.23 7.62 25.71
C GLN A 480 19.91 6.95 25.31
N ASP A 481 18.76 7.59 25.55
CA ASP A 481 17.45 7.04 25.20
C ASP A 481 17.27 7.01 23.68
N LEU A 482 17.67 8.09 22.99
CA LEU A 482 17.73 8.14 21.53
C LEU A 482 18.75 7.15 20.95
N GLN A 483 19.94 7.04 21.55
CA GLN A 483 20.94 6.05 21.10
C GLN A 483 20.44 4.61 21.26
N ASN A 484 19.72 4.33 22.36
CA ASN A 484 19.08 3.05 22.61
C ASN A 484 17.97 2.77 21.59
N PHE A 485 17.14 3.75 21.25
CA PHE A 485 16.13 3.65 20.20
C PHE A 485 16.75 3.24 18.86
N CYS A 486 17.82 3.92 18.43
CA CYS A 486 18.51 3.59 17.18
C CYS A 486 19.08 2.17 17.21
N ASN A 487 19.60 1.73 18.37
CA ASN A 487 20.09 0.35 18.52
C ASN A 487 18.94 -0.67 18.48
N GLU A 488 17.83 -0.41 19.18
CA GLU A 488 16.65 -1.29 19.22
C GLU A 488 16.06 -1.48 17.81
N MET A 489 16.05 -0.45 16.97
CA MET A 489 15.60 -0.56 15.58
C MET A 489 16.49 -1.49 14.73
N ARG A 490 17.81 -1.54 14.98
CA ARG A 490 18.78 -2.29 14.17
C ARG A 490 18.97 -3.74 14.59
N ILE A 491 18.89 -4.04 15.89
CA ILE A 491 19.26 -5.37 16.38
C ILE A 491 18.25 -6.45 15.93
N PRO A 492 18.69 -7.70 15.69
CA PRO A 492 17.81 -8.79 15.24
C PRO A 492 16.66 -9.15 16.18
N LEU A 493 16.81 -8.92 17.50
CA LEU A 493 15.77 -9.14 18.51
C LEU A 493 14.88 -7.90 18.74
N GLY A 494 15.12 -6.84 17.97
CA GLY A 494 14.35 -5.59 17.98
C GLY A 494 13.65 -5.39 16.64
N GLY A 495 13.81 -4.21 16.03
CA GLY A 495 13.23 -3.90 14.72
C GLY A 495 13.87 -4.65 13.54
N ALA A 496 15.06 -5.23 13.71
CA ALA A 496 15.84 -5.91 12.68
C ALA A 496 16.01 -5.12 11.36
N MET A 497 16.05 -3.79 11.46
CA MET A 497 16.29 -2.88 10.33
C MET A 497 17.75 -2.42 10.36
N ASP A 498 18.66 -3.24 9.82
CA ASP A 498 20.12 -2.98 9.85
C ASP A 498 20.52 -1.63 9.22
N LYS A 499 19.76 -1.17 8.24
CA LYS A 499 19.89 0.15 7.58
C LYS A 499 19.25 1.32 8.34
N PHE A 500 18.62 1.11 9.51
CA PHE A 500 18.13 2.21 10.32
C PHE A 500 19.31 3.10 10.76
N PRO A 501 19.23 4.43 10.60
CA PRO A 501 20.38 5.30 10.82
C PRO A 501 20.79 5.38 12.30
N GLN A 502 22.10 5.48 12.54
CA GLN A 502 22.60 6.04 13.79
C GLN A 502 22.38 7.56 13.75
N ILE A 503 21.80 8.13 14.81
CA ILE A 503 21.46 9.55 14.88
C ILE A 503 22.41 10.26 15.84
N ASN A 504 23.26 11.15 15.32
CA ASN A 504 24.29 11.85 16.09
C ASN A 504 24.19 13.38 15.98
N THR A 505 23.36 13.90 15.08
CA THR A 505 23.21 15.34 14.84
C THR A 505 21.78 15.79 14.97
N ILE A 506 21.57 17.08 15.22
CA ILE A 506 20.23 17.69 15.30
C ILE A 506 19.48 17.50 13.98
N GLU A 507 20.16 17.65 12.86
CA GLU A 507 19.60 17.45 11.51
C GLU A 507 19.12 16.01 11.32
N GLU A 508 19.91 15.02 11.75
CA GLU A 508 19.50 13.62 11.68
C GLU A 508 18.29 13.30 12.59
N VAL A 509 18.16 13.94 13.76
CA VAL A 509 16.96 13.80 14.60
C VAL A 509 15.74 14.36 13.87
N ILE A 510 15.89 15.54 13.25
CA ILE A 510 14.80 16.19 12.49
C ILE A 510 14.36 15.28 11.35
N ASP A 511 15.29 14.83 10.51
CA ASP A 511 14.97 13.98 9.36
C ASP A 511 14.32 12.66 9.76
N MET A 512 14.81 12.02 10.81
CA MET A 512 14.23 10.77 11.33
C MET A 512 12.79 10.98 11.82
N VAL A 513 12.54 12.03 12.60
CA VAL A 513 11.19 12.34 13.09
C VAL A 513 10.25 12.73 11.95
N VAL A 514 10.73 13.54 11.00
CA VAL A 514 9.96 13.90 9.80
C VAL A 514 9.61 12.66 9.00
N MET A 515 10.53 11.71 8.84
CA MET A 515 10.26 10.46 8.13
C MET A 515 9.16 9.64 8.81
N CYS A 516 9.18 9.47 10.13
CA CYS A 516 8.12 8.76 10.85
C CYS A 516 6.75 9.45 10.67
N ILE A 517 6.69 10.78 10.82
CA ILE A 517 5.43 11.54 10.58
C ILE A 517 4.99 11.39 9.12
N HIS A 518 5.93 11.45 8.18
CA HIS A 518 5.67 11.29 6.74
C HIS A 518 5.09 9.92 6.42
N ILE A 519 5.69 8.84 6.92
CA ILE A 519 5.19 7.46 6.75
C ILE A 519 3.78 7.35 7.32
N ALA A 520 3.60 7.77 8.57
CA ALA A 520 2.37 7.59 9.31
C ALA A 520 1.18 8.39 8.73
N SER A 521 1.45 9.53 8.08
CA SER A 521 0.43 10.48 7.67
C SER A 521 0.35 10.63 6.14
N PRO A 522 1.11 11.53 5.48
CA PRO A 522 0.89 11.82 4.06
C PRO A 522 1.27 10.68 3.12
N GLN A 523 2.29 9.86 3.45
CA GLN A 523 2.67 8.74 2.58
C GLN A 523 1.59 7.68 2.55
N HIS A 524 1.16 7.19 3.72
CA HIS A 524 0.05 6.26 3.84
C HIS A 524 -1.21 6.78 3.15
N THR A 525 -1.58 8.05 3.38
CA THR A 525 -2.74 8.67 2.71
C THR A 525 -2.60 8.62 1.18
N ALA A 526 -1.45 9.02 0.64
CA ALA A 526 -1.21 9.08 -0.80
C ALA A 526 -1.29 7.72 -1.50
N VAL A 527 -0.88 6.63 -0.83
CA VAL A 527 -0.88 5.27 -1.39
C VAL A 527 -2.12 4.45 -1.02
N ASN A 528 -3.00 4.98 -0.17
CA ASN A 528 -4.22 4.32 0.27
C ASN A 528 -5.49 4.92 -0.38
N TYR A 529 -5.65 6.25 -0.40
CA TYR A 529 -6.97 6.86 -0.65
C TYR A 529 -7.47 6.77 -2.10
N LEU A 530 -6.61 6.41 -3.05
CA LEU A 530 -6.99 6.19 -4.45
C LEU A 530 -7.17 4.71 -4.82
N GLN A 531 -6.99 3.77 -3.89
CA GLN A 531 -7.10 2.35 -4.25
C GLN A 531 -8.50 2.04 -4.79
N ASP A 532 -9.56 2.51 -4.15
CA ASP A 532 -10.92 2.21 -4.61
C ASP A 532 -11.16 2.72 -6.04
N TYR A 533 -10.72 3.96 -6.33
CA TYR A 533 -10.81 4.54 -7.66
C TYR A 533 -10.09 3.70 -8.74
N TYR A 534 -8.87 3.23 -8.47
CA TYR A 534 -8.06 2.53 -9.48
C TYR A 534 -8.20 1.00 -9.51
N GLN A 535 -8.62 0.38 -8.40
CA GLN A 535 -8.61 -1.08 -8.24
C GLN A 535 -10.01 -1.71 -8.16
N ALA A 536 -11.05 -0.97 -7.75
CA ALA A 536 -12.41 -1.53 -7.66
C ALA A 536 -12.93 -1.99 -9.04
N PHE A 537 -12.53 -1.28 -10.11
CA PHE A 537 -12.68 -1.74 -11.49
C PHE A 537 -11.51 -2.66 -11.88
N VAL A 538 -11.67 -3.95 -11.56
CA VAL A 538 -10.65 -5.01 -11.74
C VAL A 538 -9.96 -4.99 -13.12
N PRO A 539 -10.63 -4.73 -14.26
CA PRO A 539 -9.94 -4.68 -15.55
C PRO A 539 -8.83 -3.61 -15.66
N ASN A 540 -8.89 -2.52 -14.88
CA ASN A 540 -7.83 -1.51 -14.88
C ASN A 540 -6.58 -1.98 -14.15
N LYS A 541 -6.75 -2.57 -12.96
CA LYS A 541 -5.63 -2.99 -12.10
C LYS A 541 -5.90 -4.32 -11.41
N PRO A 542 -5.83 -5.45 -12.15
CA PRO A 542 -6.08 -6.77 -11.58
C PRO A 542 -4.94 -7.21 -10.66
N SER A 543 -5.24 -8.01 -9.63
CA SER A 543 -4.25 -8.55 -8.69
C SER A 543 -3.45 -9.74 -9.22
N CYS A 544 -3.97 -10.40 -10.26
CA CYS A 544 -3.39 -11.57 -10.91
C CYS A 544 -3.94 -11.75 -12.33
N LEU A 545 -3.30 -12.62 -13.11
CA LEU A 545 -3.86 -13.17 -14.35
C LEU A 545 -4.49 -14.54 -14.08
N CYS A 546 -5.56 -14.91 -14.79
CA CYS A 546 -6.25 -16.21 -14.68
C CYS A 546 -5.94 -17.17 -15.84
N THR A 547 -5.02 -16.80 -16.72
CA THR A 547 -4.46 -17.65 -17.77
C THR A 547 -2.93 -17.57 -17.75
N PRO A 548 -2.21 -18.64 -18.13
CA PRO A 548 -0.76 -18.58 -18.29
C PRO A 548 -0.35 -17.48 -19.28
N LEU A 549 0.79 -16.84 -19.01
CA LEU A 549 1.37 -15.84 -19.91
C LEU A 549 1.76 -16.45 -21.27
N PRO A 550 1.67 -15.69 -22.37
CA PRO A 550 2.16 -16.15 -23.67
C PRO A 550 3.67 -16.37 -23.60
N GLN A 551 4.14 -17.46 -24.20
CA GLN A 551 5.56 -17.84 -24.16
C GLN A 551 6.38 -17.25 -25.32
N THR A 552 5.72 -16.67 -26.34
CA THR A 552 6.38 -16.05 -27.48
C THR A 552 5.69 -14.76 -27.90
N ILE A 553 6.43 -13.89 -28.60
CA ILE A 553 5.90 -12.63 -29.13
C ILE A 553 4.84 -12.87 -30.21
N GLU A 554 4.95 -13.93 -31.00
CA GLU A 554 3.96 -14.31 -32.00
C GLU A 554 2.62 -14.67 -31.35
N ARG A 555 2.65 -15.40 -30.22
CA ARG A 555 1.42 -15.72 -29.49
C ARG A 555 0.79 -14.47 -28.89
N LEU A 556 1.59 -13.57 -28.31
CA LEU A 556 1.08 -12.29 -27.79
C LEU A 556 0.43 -11.45 -28.91
N ASN A 557 1.09 -11.31 -30.06
CA ASN A 557 0.57 -10.53 -31.19
C ASN A 557 -0.73 -11.10 -31.79
N ALA A 558 -1.03 -12.37 -31.51
CA ALA A 558 -2.28 -13.02 -31.92
C ALA A 558 -3.41 -12.86 -30.89
N TYR A 559 -3.19 -12.17 -29.77
CA TYR A 559 -4.22 -11.96 -28.75
C TYR A 559 -5.38 -11.12 -29.30
N THR A 560 -6.57 -11.50 -28.89
CA THR A 560 -7.84 -10.85 -29.18
C THR A 560 -8.45 -10.34 -27.88
N GLU A 561 -9.58 -9.65 -27.94
CA GLU A 561 -10.34 -9.26 -26.75
C GLU A 561 -10.64 -10.46 -25.84
N GLU A 562 -10.97 -11.62 -26.43
CA GLU A 562 -11.30 -12.82 -25.67
C GLU A 562 -10.11 -13.27 -24.81
N ASP A 563 -8.88 -13.24 -25.33
CA ASP A 563 -7.69 -13.61 -24.56
C ASP A 563 -7.52 -12.73 -23.32
N LEU A 564 -7.78 -11.42 -23.41
CA LEU A 564 -7.69 -10.50 -22.28
C LEU A 564 -8.83 -10.71 -21.27
N VAL A 565 -10.06 -10.92 -21.76
CA VAL A 565 -11.21 -11.20 -20.90
C VAL A 565 -10.98 -12.49 -20.12
N GLN A 566 -10.43 -13.54 -20.75
CA GLN A 566 -10.10 -14.80 -20.06
C GLN A 566 -8.94 -14.65 -19.07
N ALA A 567 -8.01 -13.72 -19.30
CA ALA A 567 -6.94 -13.42 -18.36
C ALA A 567 -7.43 -12.72 -17.07
N LEU A 568 -8.62 -12.14 -17.07
CA LEU A 568 -9.25 -11.56 -15.88
C LEU A 568 -10.00 -12.62 -15.06
N PRO A 569 -10.29 -12.38 -13.76
CA PRO A 569 -11.02 -13.33 -12.91
C PRO A 569 -12.53 -13.43 -13.21
N VAL A 570 -12.94 -13.33 -14.47
CA VAL A 570 -14.35 -13.39 -14.92
C VAL A 570 -14.97 -14.77 -14.73
N LYS A 571 -14.16 -15.83 -14.60
CA LYS A 571 -14.58 -17.20 -14.24
C LYS A 571 -14.24 -17.57 -12.80
N HIS A 572 -13.71 -16.62 -12.02
CA HIS A 572 -13.27 -16.81 -10.64
C HIS A 572 -13.98 -15.80 -9.71
N PRO A 573 -15.30 -15.97 -9.44
CA PRO A 573 -16.10 -14.97 -8.74
C PRO A 573 -15.57 -14.57 -7.36
N ARG A 574 -14.97 -15.52 -6.62
CA ARG A 574 -14.33 -15.26 -5.33
C ARG A 574 -13.14 -14.30 -5.45
N VAL A 575 -12.27 -14.54 -6.44
CA VAL A 575 -11.10 -13.69 -6.73
C VAL A 575 -11.56 -12.29 -7.14
N TRP A 576 -12.51 -12.19 -8.07
CA TRP A 576 -13.07 -10.89 -8.48
C TRP A 576 -13.70 -10.14 -7.29
N LEU A 577 -14.53 -10.82 -6.48
CA LEU A 577 -15.16 -10.20 -5.32
C LEU A 577 -14.11 -9.64 -4.36
N MET A 578 -13.11 -10.43 -3.98
CA MET A 578 -12.06 -9.99 -3.08
C MET A 578 -11.21 -8.86 -3.68
N ALA A 579 -10.76 -8.97 -4.93
CA ALA A 579 -9.97 -7.93 -5.61
C ALA A 579 -10.74 -6.60 -5.73
N SER A 580 -12.02 -6.66 -6.09
CA SER A 580 -12.89 -5.46 -6.17
C SER A 580 -13.44 -4.98 -4.83
N HIS A 581 -13.09 -5.61 -3.71
CA HIS A 581 -13.56 -5.23 -2.39
C HIS A 581 -12.45 -4.87 -1.42
N LEU A 582 -11.24 -5.41 -1.62
CA LEU A 582 -10.08 -5.09 -0.81
C LEU A 582 -9.85 -3.57 -0.69
N PRO A 583 -9.92 -2.78 -1.79
CA PRO A 583 -9.74 -1.33 -1.70
C PRO A 583 -10.73 -0.67 -0.76
N TYR A 584 -12.00 -1.08 -0.82
CA TYR A 584 -13.06 -0.58 0.06
C TYR A 584 -12.82 -0.95 1.53
N LEU A 585 -12.21 -2.10 1.83
CA LEU A 585 -11.83 -2.48 3.21
C LEU A 585 -10.63 -1.69 3.75
N LEU A 586 -9.83 -1.09 2.87
CA LEU A 586 -8.60 -0.36 3.20
C LEU A 586 -8.77 1.17 3.14
N SER A 587 -9.64 1.66 2.28
CA SER A 587 -9.57 3.05 1.79
C SER A 587 -10.71 3.94 2.29
N TYR A 588 -11.33 3.63 3.42
CA TYR A 588 -12.30 4.58 3.97
C TYR A 588 -11.58 5.85 4.39
N GLN A 589 -12.09 6.98 3.91
CA GLN A 589 -11.59 8.28 4.34
C GLN A 589 -11.82 8.44 5.83
N VAL A 590 -10.81 8.95 6.52
CA VAL A 590 -10.89 9.19 7.96
C VAL A 590 -11.96 10.24 8.27
N ASP A 591 -12.50 10.17 9.49
CA ASP A 591 -13.29 11.27 10.04
C ASP A 591 -12.48 12.58 9.93
N GLN A 592 -13.11 13.68 9.51
CA GLN A 592 -12.48 15.00 9.35
C GLN A 592 -11.72 15.47 10.61
N LYS A 593 -11.99 14.87 11.77
CA LYS A 593 -11.31 15.13 13.05
C LYS A 593 -9.98 14.38 13.20
N GLN A 594 -9.63 13.45 12.33
CA GLN A 594 -8.41 12.62 12.43
C GLN A 594 -7.36 12.99 11.36
N THR A 595 -7.17 14.29 11.16
CA THR A 595 -6.30 14.84 10.10
C THR A 595 -5.07 15.54 10.67
N LEU A 596 -4.02 15.67 9.85
CA LEU A 596 -2.81 16.41 10.21
C LEU A 596 -3.11 17.89 10.52
N LEU A 597 -4.09 18.49 9.83
CA LEU A 597 -4.56 19.84 10.14
C LEU A 597 -5.22 19.91 11.52
N ASN A 598 -6.08 18.95 11.87
CA ASN A 598 -6.70 18.95 13.19
C ASN A 598 -5.68 18.71 14.32
N TYR A 599 -4.64 17.91 14.08
CA TYR A 599 -3.50 17.80 14.98
C TYR A 599 -2.85 19.16 15.22
N ALA A 600 -2.50 19.89 14.15
CA ALA A 600 -1.88 21.21 14.25
C ALA A 600 -2.75 22.23 15.02
N VAL A 601 -4.06 22.26 14.73
CA VAL A 601 -5.04 23.11 15.44
C VAL A 601 -5.15 22.72 16.92
N SER A 602 -5.10 21.44 17.24
CA SER A 602 -5.12 20.96 18.63
C SER A 602 -3.89 21.45 19.40
N LEU A 603 -2.69 21.38 18.81
CA LEU A 603 -1.47 21.92 19.41
C LEU A 603 -1.55 23.43 19.60
N GLN A 604 -2.06 24.17 18.60
CA GLN A 604 -2.25 25.61 18.66
C GLN A 604 -3.14 26.02 19.85
N ASN A 605 -4.26 25.31 20.05
CA ASN A 605 -5.19 25.61 21.14
C ASN A 605 -4.58 25.29 22.52
N LEU A 606 -3.72 24.27 22.62
CA LEU A 606 -3.03 23.94 23.87
C LEU A 606 -1.99 25.00 24.26
N ALA A 607 -1.37 25.68 23.28
CA ALA A 607 -0.39 26.73 23.53
C ALA A 607 -0.98 27.89 24.36
N GLU A 608 -2.28 28.16 24.26
CA GLU A 608 -2.95 29.21 25.04
C GLU A 608 -2.96 28.90 26.55
N ASN A 609 -3.03 27.62 26.91
CA ASN A 609 -3.12 27.16 28.30
C ASN A 609 -1.78 26.68 28.87
N THR A 610 -0.79 26.41 28.01
CA THR A 610 0.54 25.93 28.42
C THR A 610 1.63 26.66 27.62
N PRO A 611 1.79 27.97 27.85
CA PRO A 611 2.76 28.76 27.12
C PRO A 611 4.20 28.31 27.43
N GLY A 612 5.04 28.26 26.40
CA GLY A 612 6.45 27.87 26.51
C GLY A 612 6.73 26.38 26.33
N ASP A 613 5.69 25.56 26.11
CA ASP A 613 5.89 24.19 25.66
C ASP A 613 6.33 24.19 24.18
N PRO A 614 7.49 23.58 23.84
CA PRO A 614 8.04 23.63 22.49
C PRO A 614 7.10 23.07 21.43
N LEU A 615 6.36 22.00 21.75
CA LEU A 615 5.48 21.32 20.81
C LEU A 615 4.22 22.15 20.57
N TYR A 616 3.60 22.67 21.62
CA TYR A 616 2.37 23.44 21.51
C TYR A 616 2.61 24.77 20.80
N ASP A 617 3.69 25.48 21.16
CA ASP A 617 4.07 26.76 20.54
C ASP A 617 4.28 26.63 19.01
N ALA A 618 4.73 25.46 18.53
CA ALA A 618 4.94 25.18 17.11
C ALA A 618 3.63 24.96 16.32
N GLY A 619 2.52 24.64 17.01
CA GLY A 619 1.23 24.30 16.38
C GLY A 619 0.68 25.41 15.48
N LYS A 620 0.78 26.68 15.91
CA LYS A 620 0.29 27.82 15.12
C LYS A 620 1.01 27.94 13.77
N GLN A 621 2.32 27.72 13.75
CA GLN A 621 3.09 27.78 12.52
C GLN A 621 2.72 26.62 11.59
N LEU A 622 2.58 25.40 12.14
CA LEU A 622 2.15 24.24 11.37
C LEU A 622 0.76 24.44 10.73
N VAL A 623 -0.21 25.04 11.44
CA VAL A 623 -1.52 25.39 10.85
C VAL A 623 -1.36 26.30 9.64
N ASN A 624 -0.57 27.38 9.75
CA ASN A 624 -0.36 28.31 8.65
C ASN A 624 0.33 27.63 7.46
N ASP A 625 1.32 26.77 7.73
CA ASP A 625 2.04 26.03 6.70
C ASP A 625 1.14 25.04 5.96
N LEU A 626 0.30 24.28 6.68
CA LEU A 626 -0.68 23.37 6.07
C LEU A 626 -1.72 24.12 5.25
N MET A 627 -2.22 25.27 5.72
CA MET A 627 -3.14 26.11 4.93
C MET A 627 -2.49 26.66 3.65
N SER A 628 -1.20 27.00 3.70
CA SER A 628 -0.44 27.39 2.52
C SER A 628 -0.30 26.23 1.53
N LEU A 629 0.01 25.02 2.01
CA LEU A 629 0.12 23.82 1.17
C LEU A 629 -1.20 23.49 0.49
N LYS A 630 -2.34 23.67 1.16
CA LYS A 630 -3.65 23.50 0.54
C LYS A 630 -3.81 24.35 -0.72
N ALA A 631 -3.43 25.62 -0.66
CA ALA A 631 -3.47 26.50 -1.84
C ALA A 631 -2.48 26.07 -2.93
N GLU A 632 -1.31 25.57 -2.54
CA GLU A 632 -0.30 25.05 -3.47
C GLU A 632 -0.75 23.78 -4.18
N PHE A 633 -1.32 22.83 -3.46
CA PHE A 633 -1.78 21.56 -4.02
C PHE A 633 -2.95 21.78 -4.99
N GLN A 634 -3.83 22.74 -4.73
CA GLN A 634 -4.87 23.13 -5.69
C GLN A 634 -4.28 23.74 -6.97
N ARG A 635 -3.17 24.49 -6.89
CA ARG A 635 -2.46 24.97 -8.10
C ARG A 635 -1.81 23.82 -8.86
N ASN A 636 -1.06 22.96 -8.17
CA ASN A 636 -0.39 21.81 -8.79
C ASN A 636 -1.40 20.89 -9.50
N LYS A 637 -2.55 20.65 -8.89
CA LYS A 637 -3.69 19.93 -9.49
C LYS A 637 -4.26 20.65 -10.72
N ALA A 638 -4.47 21.96 -10.66
CA ALA A 638 -5.01 22.74 -11.77
C ALA A 638 -4.05 22.82 -12.98
N GLU A 639 -2.76 22.61 -12.74
CA GLU A 639 -1.74 22.60 -13.79
C GLU A 639 -1.62 21.26 -14.52
N MET A 640 -2.11 20.15 -13.94
CA MET A 640 -2.09 18.82 -14.57
C MET A 640 -2.86 18.81 -15.91
N ASP A 641 -2.43 18.00 -16.87
CA ASP A 641 -3.14 17.82 -18.13
C ASP A 641 -4.48 17.09 -17.92
N ASP A 642 -4.50 16.04 -17.08
CA ASP A 642 -5.70 15.28 -16.79
C ASP A 642 -6.54 15.95 -15.70
N GLN A 643 -7.62 16.60 -16.13
CA GLN A 643 -8.57 17.28 -15.25
C GLN A 643 -9.82 16.43 -14.92
N LEU A 644 -9.92 15.19 -15.44
CA LEU A 644 -11.07 14.31 -15.16
C LEU A 644 -10.95 13.67 -13.78
N VAL A 645 -9.73 13.39 -13.32
CA VAL A 645 -9.44 12.77 -12.00
C VAL A 645 -8.46 13.66 -11.24
N PRO A 646 -8.95 14.69 -10.55
CA PRO A 646 -8.07 15.60 -9.83
C PRO A 646 -7.35 14.91 -8.68
N TYR A 647 -6.05 15.15 -8.54
CA TYR A 647 -5.23 14.60 -7.45
C TYR A 647 -5.46 15.35 -6.13
N ASN A 648 -6.46 14.91 -5.35
CA ASN A 648 -6.86 15.55 -4.09
C ASN A 648 -6.35 14.83 -2.82
N VAL A 649 -5.69 13.68 -2.95
CA VAL A 649 -5.42 12.81 -1.79
C VAL A 649 -4.47 13.37 -0.74
N MET A 650 -3.72 14.41 -1.10
CA MET A 650 -2.81 15.09 -0.17
C MET A 650 -3.40 16.40 0.38
N ASP A 651 -4.68 16.70 0.16
CA ASP A 651 -5.30 17.89 0.77
C ASP A 651 -5.12 17.81 2.30
N PRO A 652 -4.55 18.84 2.96
CA PRO A 652 -4.36 18.82 4.41
C PRO A 652 -5.64 18.60 5.22
N ASP A 653 -6.82 18.91 4.64
CA ASP A 653 -8.12 18.63 5.26
C ASP A 653 -8.49 17.13 5.25
N ALA A 654 -7.85 16.33 4.39
CA ALA A 654 -8.13 14.91 4.22
C ALA A 654 -6.94 14.02 4.60
N THR A 655 -5.75 14.59 4.73
CA THR A 655 -4.53 13.85 5.10
C THR A 655 -4.64 13.37 6.55
N ALA A 656 -4.72 12.05 6.73
CA ALA A 656 -4.87 11.42 8.04
C ALA A 656 -3.70 11.75 8.96
N VAL A 657 -3.92 11.89 10.26
CA VAL A 657 -2.85 12.15 11.25
C VAL A 657 -1.95 10.92 11.50
N SER A 658 -2.49 9.72 11.28
CA SER A 658 -1.85 8.42 11.49
C SER A 658 -2.32 7.43 10.44
N ILE A 659 -1.75 6.21 10.46
CA ILE A 659 -2.18 5.10 9.63
C ILE A 659 -3.57 4.66 10.09
N LEU A 660 -4.57 4.97 9.27
CA LEU A 660 -5.99 4.79 9.55
C LEU A 660 -6.70 4.22 8.31
N LEU A 661 -7.55 3.22 8.54
CA LEU A 661 -8.35 2.51 7.53
C LEU A 661 -9.85 2.64 7.83
#